data_AF-A0A8T3ZPS7-F1
#
_entry.id   AF-A0A8T3ZPS7-F1
#
_cell.length_a   1.000
_cell.length_b   1.000
_cell.length_c   1.000
_cell.angle_alpha   90.00
_cell.angle_beta   90.00
_cell.angle_gamma   90.00
#
_symmetry.space_group_name_H-M   'P 1'
#
loop_
_entity.id
_entity.type
_entity.pdbx_description
1 polymer ?
#
loop_
_entity_poly.entity_id
_entity_poly.type
_entity_poly.pdbx_seq_one_letter_code
_entity_poly.pdbx_strand_id
1 'polypeptide(L)'
;MSNKLSAPAHGYYEDIDDEGNFHRIPRHVDPTIDGTRLVKSRPMLFLINELENEYTTAEFDQIIEGSIPLQVSKRIDNVILKANHLVTQGKAESVSKENQTQWRRGMILSWIHSRDIETIMESLGHPKELEGKHDIEEFVKAIHLKNRLGSTDPWYKDLILSFDDNEDVNIGFFNPNFSGSLFNWGFNKMGTQNAMDAHRLSDHHLGTPENPPNLVEKAVNFVIHHLPREHYGIRHEPRGDWDNLEEVMAVDHSTKNNPILRTIARDAAKMIKLLEEEGKITPWQLLNPDLENPRPRNVELKLQGSTTLRVKEISGTVMYNPENNKWILSGGSGWDLGTVHNGDPLSVRIRFRESLEVGYTIKTTPINTSGLTISSCQVVFASEDGFRVLIDTPDDLFGNMIGFSFIINGIKKYVVPDDRTITPNQLIEDINAINNVLTHEAEYGVITVMCSASIDEREKHDAEFKRREIELKELKKQLGETRINNIIKELKHKIRLVETRITRLEKLILSSKYWESANRFGKMWGEYSTTSQKEDLGGRYVPICTGGGPGIMAAVAKGARDQNAQVIGIDSIFGNDDRHNLINDFSIHSNVRLRCNDFAIREAALINYSHVILFWPGGYGTSWEAMETLSKLQTNHLRRERTKVFFVHPEFWMPLYEYAKHLENVGTINGFTDRIKVPGINDNDDDEYYLGEFVKDENEAFEKTREYIRQLYSKNQLELK
;
A
#
# COMPACT_ATOMS: atom_id res chain seq x y z
N MET A 1 -1.60 -31.66 -22.29
CA MET A 1 -1.55 -31.33 -23.74
C MET A 1 -1.32 -29.84 -23.86
N SER A 2 -0.10 -29.46 -24.21
CA SER A 2 0.41 -28.09 -24.26
C SER A 2 0.05 -27.40 -25.58
N ASN A 3 -0.78 -26.37 -25.54
CA ASN A 3 -0.80 -25.37 -26.61
C ASN A 3 0.34 -24.37 -26.35
N LYS A 4 1.56 -24.72 -26.78
CA LYS A 4 2.62 -23.72 -26.97
C LYS A 4 2.22 -22.89 -28.19
N LEU A 5 1.87 -21.62 -27.97
CA LEU A 5 1.77 -20.62 -29.02
C LEU A 5 3.15 -20.51 -29.70
N SER A 6 3.31 -21.10 -30.88
CA SER A 6 4.47 -20.80 -31.73
C SER A 6 4.23 -19.46 -32.41
N ALA A 7 4.68 -18.38 -31.77
CA ALA A 7 4.84 -17.10 -32.45
C ALA A 7 5.83 -17.29 -33.63
N PRO A 8 5.57 -16.73 -34.82
CA PRO A 8 6.56 -16.75 -35.90
C PRO A 8 7.81 -15.99 -35.45
N ALA A 9 8.99 -16.58 -35.64
CA ALA A 9 10.25 -15.95 -35.28
C ALA A 9 10.48 -14.68 -36.11
N HIS A 10 10.95 -13.61 -35.48
CA HIS A 10 11.36 -12.36 -36.13
C HIS A 10 12.80 -12.42 -36.67
N GLY A 11 13.28 -13.63 -36.96
CA GLY A 11 14.67 -13.93 -37.33
C GLY A 11 15.42 -14.72 -36.25
N TYR A 12 16.73 -14.53 -36.21
CA TYR A 12 17.63 -15.24 -35.30
C TYR A 12 18.70 -14.28 -34.76
N TYR A 13 19.13 -14.50 -33.52
CA TYR A 13 20.41 -14.00 -33.04
C TYR A 13 21.49 -14.91 -33.63
N GLU A 14 22.34 -14.37 -34.52
CA GLU A 14 23.34 -15.13 -35.28
C GLU A 14 24.70 -14.48 -35.16
N ASP A 15 25.74 -15.30 -34.98
CA ASP A 15 27.13 -14.87 -34.91
C ASP A 15 28.10 -16.07 -34.99
N ILE A 16 29.39 -15.77 -35.18
CA ILE A 16 30.48 -16.74 -35.17
C ILE A 16 31.42 -16.34 -34.03
N ASP A 17 31.64 -17.24 -33.08
CA ASP A 17 32.55 -16.97 -31.95
C ASP A 17 34.03 -16.91 -32.37
N ASP A 18 34.90 -16.50 -31.45
CA ASP A 18 36.36 -16.40 -31.67
C ASP A 18 37.01 -17.76 -32.04
N GLU A 19 36.32 -18.89 -31.83
CA GLU A 19 36.75 -20.25 -32.17
C GLU A 19 36.19 -20.73 -33.53
N GLY A 20 35.36 -19.92 -34.19
CA GLY A 20 34.78 -20.22 -35.50
C GLY A 20 33.47 -21.02 -35.44
N ASN A 21 32.87 -21.20 -34.27
CA ASN A 21 31.58 -21.89 -34.13
C ASN A 21 30.43 -20.94 -34.45
N PHE A 22 29.53 -21.37 -35.33
CA PHE A 22 28.31 -20.63 -35.66
C PHE A 22 27.24 -20.87 -34.60
N HIS A 23 26.83 -19.80 -33.93
CA HIS A 23 25.77 -19.80 -32.93
C HIS A 23 24.49 -19.21 -33.52
N ARG A 24 23.36 -19.86 -33.26
CA ARG A 24 22.06 -19.45 -33.79
C ARG A 24 20.96 -19.68 -32.77
N ILE A 25 20.35 -18.59 -32.29
CA ILE A 25 19.27 -18.63 -31.31
C ILE A 25 18.03 -17.99 -31.96
N PRO A 26 16.86 -18.65 -31.97
CA PRO A 26 15.63 -18.05 -32.51
C PRO A 26 15.28 -16.74 -31.78
N ARG A 27 15.01 -15.67 -32.53
CA ARG A 27 14.52 -14.41 -31.99
C ARG A 27 13.00 -14.40 -32.02
N HIS A 28 12.37 -14.71 -30.90
CA HIS A 28 10.91 -14.89 -30.81
C HIS A 28 10.12 -13.57 -30.71
N VAL A 29 10.80 -12.46 -30.39
CA VAL A 29 10.19 -11.17 -30.08
C VAL A 29 11.02 -10.05 -30.67
N ASP A 30 10.35 -9.02 -31.19
CA ASP A 30 10.93 -7.70 -31.41
C ASP A 30 10.33 -6.72 -30.38
N PRO A 31 11.11 -6.23 -29.41
CA PRO A 31 10.59 -5.33 -28.36
C PRO A 31 9.88 -4.07 -28.90
N THR A 32 10.24 -3.60 -30.09
CA THR A 32 9.64 -2.40 -30.70
C THR A 32 8.27 -2.65 -31.32
N ILE A 33 7.95 -3.91 -31.60
CA ILE A 33 6.72 -4.33 -32.29
C ILE A 33 5.79 -5.05 -31.32
N ASP A 34 6.35 -5.93 -30.49
CA ASP A 34 5.61 -6.89 -29.71
C ASP A 34 5.34 -6.43 -28.27
N GLY A 35 6.16 -5.52 -27.74
CA GLY A 35 6.11 -5.05 -26.36
C GLY A 35 6.07 -6.19 -25.33
N THR A 36 5.35 -5.99 -24.23
CA THR A 36 5.22 -6.92 -23.09
C THR A 36 4.20 -8.04 -23.29
N ARG A 37 3.72 -8.25 -24.52
CA ARG A 37 2.55 -9.11 -24.81
C ARG A 37 2.68 -10.55 -24.29
N LEU A 38 3.90 -11.13 -24.30
CA LEU A 38 4.13 -12.52 -23.89
C LEU A 38 3.95 -12.72 -22.39
N VAL A 39 4.12 -11.66 -21.61
CA VAL A 39 3.95 -11.65 -20.16
C VAL A 39 2.71 -10.86 -19.75
N LYS A 40 1.70 -10.77 -20.62
CA LYS A 40 0.44 -10.07 -20.31
C LYS A 40 -0.30 -10.68 -19.11
N SER A 41 -0.17 -12.00 -18.91
CA SER A 41 -0.76 -12.72 -17.78
C SER A 41 0.02 -12.60 -16.47
N ARG A 42 1.28 -12.11 -16.51
CA ARG A 42 2.04 -11.84 -15.29
C ARG A 42 1.37 -10.68 -14.54
N PRO A 43 1.22 -10.78 -13.21
CA PRO A 43 0.60 -9.73 -12.42
C PRO A 43 1.45 -8.45 -12.43
N MET A 44 0.79 -7.30 -12.33
CA MET A 44 1.46 -6.05 -11.98
C MET A 44 1.79 -6.10 -10.48
N LEU A 45 3.08 -6.11 -10.17
CA LEU A 45 3.60 -6.23 -8.80
C LEU A 45 3.83 -4.86 -8.16
N PHE A 46 4.15 -3.86 -8.98
CA PHE A 46 4.48 -2.50 -8.54
C PHE A 46 3.53 -1.50 -9.19
N LEU A 47 3.10 -0.49 -8.43
CA LEU A 47 2.28 0.61 -8.94
C LEU A 47 3.21 1.74 -9.42
N ILE A 48 3.10 2.10 -10.71
CA ILE A 48 3.87 3.18 -11.33
C ILE A 48 2.90 4.33 -11.62
N ASN A 49 2.88 5.35 -10.74
CA ASN A 49 2.10 6.57 -10.99
C ASN A 49 2.89 7.54 -11.88
N GLU A 50 2.21 8.22 -12.81
CA GLU A 50 2.83 9.16 -13.77
C GLU A 50 3.37 10.47 -13.14
N LEU A 51 3.21 10.69 -11.83
CA LEU A 51 3.68 11.89 -11.14
C LEU A 51 4.41 11.59 -9.82
N GLU A 52 5.67 12.05 -9.78
CA GLU A 52 6.64 12.18 -8.68
C GLU A 52 7.38 10.91 -8.19
N ASN A 53 8.53 10.68 -8.85
CA ASN A 53 9.66 9.85 -8.43
C ASN A 53 10.16 10.20 -7.01
N GLU A 54 10.97 9.31 -6.42
CA GLU A 54 11.89 9.51 -5.26
C GLU A 54 11.48 8.83 -3.94
N TYR A 55 11.72 7.52 -3.82
CA TYR A 55 11.81 6.76 -2.56
C TYR A 55 13.25 6.73 -2.04
N THR A 56 13.46 6.86 -0.73
CA THR A 56 14.75 6.57 -0.06
C THR A 56 15.14 5.09 -0.23
N THR A 57 16.42 4.74 -0.01
CA THR A 57 16.87 3.34 0.01
C THR A 57 16.08 2.47 0.99
N ALA A 58 15.75 3.00 2.17
CA ALA A 58 15.01 2.25 3.19
C ALA A 58 13.55 1.97 2.78
N GLU A 59 12.89 2.92 2.11
CA GLU A 59 11.52 2.72 1.59
C GLU A 59 11.52 1.74 0.42
N PHE A 60 12.50 1.86 -0.47
CA PHE A 60 12.62 0.99 -1.63
C PHE A 60 12.92 -0.46 -1.22
N ASP A 61 13.81 -0.67 -0.24
CA ASP A 61 14.09 -1.99 0.33
C ASP A 61 12.84 -2.62 0.96
N GLN A 62 11.97 -1.82 1.59
CA GLN A 62 10.70 -2.31 2.15
C GLN A 62 9.70 -2.70 1.05
N ILE A 63 9.60 -1.94 -0.04
CA ILE A 63 8.75 -2.28 -1.19
C ILE A 63 9.21 -3.61 -1.80
N ILE A 64 10.53 -3.75 -1.98
CA ILE A 64 11.21 -4.95 -2.46
C ILE A 64 10.91 -6.12 -1.53
N GLU A 65 11.14 -5.98 -0.23
CA GLU A 65 10.89 -7.03 0.77
C GLU A 65 9.40 -7.40 0.86
N GLY A 66 8.48 -6.44 0.72
CA GLY A 66 7.05 -6.70 0.65
C GLY A 66 6.62 -7.49 -0.59
N SER A 67 7.44 -7.49 -1.64
CA SER A 67 7.16 -8.21 -2.89
C SER A 67 7.61 -9.69 -2.87
N ILE A 68 8.35 -10.14 -1.84
CA ILE A 68 8.80 -11.53 -1.73
C ILE A 68 7.83 -12.37 -0.89
N PRO A 69 7.60 -13.66 -1.21
CA PRO A 69 6.76 -14.53 -0.39
C PRO A 69 7.32 -14.70 1.04
N LEU A 70 6.45 -14.72 2.05
CA LEU A 70 6.86 -14.89 3.46
C LEU A 70 7.75 -16.11 3.71
N GLN A 71 7.51 -17.20 2.99
CA GLN A 71 8.32 -18.42 3.06
C GLN A 71 9.77 -18.21 2.60
N VAL A 72 9.99 -17.31 1.63
CA VAL A 72 11.33 -16.89 1.20
C VAL A 72 12.00 -16.04 2.28
N SER A 73 11.30 -15.07 2.87
CA SER A 73 11.82 -14.29 4.01
C SER A 73 12.25 -15.19 5.17
N LYS A 74 11.40 -16.15 5.58
CA LYS A 74 11.73 -17.12 6.64
C LYS A 74 12.94 -17.99 6.27
N ARG A 75 13.08 -18.34 5.00
CA ARG A 75 14.24 -19.09 4.50
C ARG A 75 15.52 -18.27 4.62
N ILE A 76 15.49 -16.99 4.24
CA ILE A 76 16.62 -16.06 4.38
C ILE A 76 17.05 -15.97 5.85
N ASP A 77 16.11 -15.77 6.77
CA ASP A 77 16.42 -15.68 8.21
C ASP A 77 17.05 -16.98 8.74
N ASN A 78 16.59 -18.14 8.27
CA ASN A 78 17.15 -19.45 8.62
C ASN A 78 18.56 -19.65 8.04
N VAL A 79 18.82 -19.17 6.81
CA VAL A 79 20.15 -19.22 6.19
C VAL A 79 21.15 -18.39 7.02
N ILE A 80 20.77 -17.17 7.41
CA ILE A 80 21.59 -16.31 8.30
C ILE A 80 21.82 -17.00 9.64
N LEU A 81 20.77 -17.55 10.27
CA LEU A 81 20.88 -18.24 11.55
C LEU A 81 21.87 -19.41 11.49
N LYS A 82 21.77 -20.24 10.45
CA LYS A 82 22.66 -21.39 10.24
C LYS A 82 24.09 -20.95 9.93
N ALA A 83 24.26 -19.90 9.15
CA ALA A 83 25.57 -19.37 8.83
C ALA A 83 26.23 -18.71 10.06
N ASN A 84 25.47 -18.03 10.93
CA ASN A 84 25.94 -17.55 12.23
C ASN A 84 26.34 -18.70 13.16
N HIS A 85 25.72 -19.88 13.06
CA HIS A 85 26.17 -21.05 13.80
C HIS A 85 27.60 -21.48 13.40
N LEU A 86 28.02 -21.27 12.15
CA LEU A 86 29.41 -21.54 11.72
C LEU A 86 30.42 -20.64 12.45
N VAL A 87 30.03 -19.40 12.79
CA VAL A 87 30.84 -18.49 13.63
C VAL A 87 31.06 -19.10 15.02
N THR A 88 30.00 -19.65 15.62
CA THR A 88 30.11 -20.30 16.94
C THR A 88 31.00 -21.54 16.92
N GLN A 89 31.21 -22.15 15.74
CA GLN A 89 32.10 -23.29 15.53
C GLN A 89 33.54 -22.88 15.15
N GLY A 90 33.87 -21.58 15.11
CA GLY A 90 35.18 -21.08 14.69
C GLY A 90 35.47 -21.28 13.20
N LYS A 91 34.44 -21.56 12.39
CA LYS A 91 34.55 -21.79 10.94
C LYS A 91 34.29 -20.51 10.12
N ALA A 92 33.85 -19.43 10.77
CA ALA A 92 33.60 -18.12 10.17
C ALA A 92 33.86 -17.00 11.19
N GLU A 93 34.15 -15.78 10.70
CA GLU A 93 34.31 -14.59 11.54
C GLU A 93 32.95 -13.99 11.94
N SER A 94 32.90 -13.30 13.08
CA SER A 94 31.67 -12.68 13.58
C SER A 94 31.27 -11.45 12.76
N VAL A 95 30.02 -11.42 12.32
CA VAL A 95 29.44 -10.32 11.54
C VAL A 95 28.84 -9.26 12.48
N SER A 96 29.20 -7.99 12.31
CA SER A 96 28.57 -6.89 13.06
C SER A 96 27.07 -6.84 12.79
N LYS A 97 26.29 -6.26 13.70
CA LYS A 97 24.82 -6.16 13.55
C LYS A 97 24.43 -5.37 12.29
N GLU A 98 25.15 -4.29 11.98
CA GLU A 98 24.97 -3.48 10.76
C GLU A 98 25.25 -4.30 9.49
N ASN A 99 26.29 -5.12 9.50
CA ASN A 99 26.62 -6.01 8.41
C ASN A 99 25.58 -7.13 8.24
N GLN A 100 24.97 -7.64 9.31
CA GLN A 100 23.88 -8.63 9.18
C GLN A 100 22.63 -8.07 8.48
N THR A 101 22.29 -6.80 8.70
CA THR A 101 21.20 -6.14 7.98
C THR A 101 21.49 -6.04 6.48
N GLN A 102 22.72 -5.66 6.11
CA GLN A 102 23.15 -5.60 4.71
C GLN A 102 23.20 -6.99 4.06
N TRP A 103 23.55 -8.03 4.82
CA TRP A 103 23.52 -9.41 4.34
C TRP A 103 22.11 -9.88 4.00
N ARG A 104 21.18 -9.63 4.92
CA ARG A 104 19.76 -9.97 4.72
C ARG A 104 19.21 -9.24 3.50
N ARG A 105 19.51 -7.95 3.37
CA ARG A 105 19.18 -7.15 2.19
C ARG A 105 19.73 -7.78 0.91
N GLY A 106 21.00 -8.16 0.89
CA GLY A 106 21.64 -8.82 -0.25
C GLY A 106 20.89 -10.08 -0.72
N MET A 107 20.46 -10.94 0.20
CA MET A 107 19.70 -12.15 -0.15
C MET A 107 18.27 -11.87 -0.66
N ILE A 108 17.63 -10.81 -0.17
CA ILE A 108 16.33 -10.36 -0.69
C ILE A 108 16.50 -9.88 -2.14
N LEU A 109 17.53 -9.08 -2.39
CA LEU A 109 17.87 -8.59 -3.73
C LEU A 109 18.20 -9.74 -4.68
N SER A 110 18.96 -10.75 -4.25
CA SER A 110 19.23 -11.96 -5.05
C SER A 110 17.95 -12.69 -5.46
N TRP A 111 16.96 -12.77 -4.58
CA TRP A 111 15.71 -13.47 -4.90
C TRP A 111 14.88 -12.69 -5.91
N ILE A 112 14.85 -11.36 -5.77
CA ILE A 112 14.15 -10.47 -6.71
C ILE A 112 14.83 -10.44 -8.07
N HIS A 113 16.15 -10.38 -8.08
CA HIS A 113 16.97 -10.51 -9.29
C HIS A 113 16.60 -11.78 -10.06
N SER A 114 16.55 -12.91 -9.36
CA SER A 114 16.12 -14.20 -9.89
C SER A 114 14.71 -14.20 -10.50
N ARG A 115 13.74 -13.57 -9.83
CA ARG A 115 12.36 -13.41 -10.34
C ARG A 115 12.28 -12.52 -11.58
N ASP A 116 13.00 -11.41 -11.56
CA ASP A 116 12.96 -10.43 -12.64
C ASP A 116 13.60 -11.00 -13.90
N ILE A 117 14.73 -11.73 -13.78
CA ILE A 117 15.33 -12.46 -14.89
C ILE A 117 14.34 -13.44 -15.51
N GLU A 118 13.60 -14.22 -14.71
CA GLU A 118 12.58 -15.14 -15.25
C GLU A 118 11.56 -14.40 -16.11
N THR A 119 11.05 -13.27 -15.60
CA THR A 119 10.04 -12.46 -16.28
C THR A 119 10.58 -11.87 -17.58
N ILE A 120 11.82 -11.38 -17.58
CA ILE A 120 12.47 -10.82 -18.77
C ILE A 120 12.74 -11.93 -19.81
N MET A 121 13.23 -13.10 -19.38
CA MET A 121 13.45 -14.26 -20.24
C MET A 121 12.16 -14.73 -20.93
N GLU A 122 11.05 -14.81 -20.17
CA GLU A 122 9.72 -15.10 -20.72
C GLU A 122 9.27 -14.04 -21.72
N SER A 123 9.53 -12.76 -21.43
CA SER A 123 9.18 -11.64 -22.30
C SER A 123 9.93 -11.65 -23.65
N LEU A 124 11.15 -12.20 -23.68
CA LEU A 124 11.95 -12.40 -24.89
C LEU A 124 11.57 -13.70 -25.64
N GLY A 125 10.63 -14.47 -25.11
CA GLY A 125 10.19 -15.74 -25.69
C GLY A 125 11.10 -16.94 -25.37
N HIS A 126 11.93 -16.82 -24.32
CA HIS A 126 12.83 -17.88 -23.84
C HIS A 126 12.50 -18.26 -22.38
N PRO A 127 11.27 -18.73 -22.06
CA PRO A 127 10.89 -19.03 -20.69
C PRO A 127 11.79 -20.11 -20.07
N LYS A 128 12.35 -19.82 -18.90
CA LYS A 128 13.15 -20.72 -18.07
C LYS A 128 12.70 -20.52 -16.62
N GLU A 129 12.47 -21.61 -15.89
CA GLU A 129 12.10 -21.55 -14.48
C GLU A 129 13.34 -21.14 -13.66
N LEU A 130 13.39 -19.88 -13.26
CA LEU A 130 14.55 -19.23 -12.63
C LEU A 130 14.20 -18.58 -11.30
N GLU A 131 12.93 -18.28 -11.02
CA GLU A 131 12.46 -17.70 -9.75
C GLU A 131 12.82 -18.59 -8.56
N GLY A 132 13.58 -18.02 -7.61
CA GLY A 132 14.11 -18.76 -6.46
C GLY A 132 15.20 -19.78 -6.80
N LYS A 133 15.75 -19.77 -8.03
CA LYS A 133 16.85 -20.65 -8.48
C LYS A 133 18.10 -19.87 -8.86
N HIS A 134 17.99 -18.95 -9.82
CA HIS A 134 19.12 -18.10 -10.28
C HIS A 134 19.78 -17.41 -9.08
N ASP A 135 21.09 -17.57 -8.90
CA ASP A 135 21.87 -17.14 -7.74
C ASP A 135 21.44 -17.68 -6.36
N ILE A 136 20.25 -18.26 -6.21
CA ILE A 136 19.63 -18.61 -4.93
C ILE A 136 19.83 -20.08 -4.57
N GLU A 137 19.40 -20.99 -5.45
CA GLU A 137 19.44 -22.45 -5.28
C GLU A 137 19.95 -23.05 -6.60
N GLU A 138 21.24 -22.89 -6.85
CA GLU A 138 21.94 -23.40 -8.02
C GLU A 138 22.79 -24.58 -7.65
N PHE A 139 22.69 -25.69 -8.38
CA PHE A 139 23.37 -26.93 -8.03
C PHE A 139 24.40 -27.30 -9.09
N VAL A 140 25.61 -27.64 -8.63
CA VAL A 140 26.66 -28.22 -9.46
C VAL A 140 27.19 -29.49 -8.82
N LYS A 141 27.68 -30.40 -9.65
CA LYS A 141 28.34 -31.62 -9.16
C LYS A 141 29.62 -31.27 -8.40
N ALA A 142 29.84 -31.91 -7.25
CA ALA A 142 31.01 -31.67 -6.41
C ALA A 142 32.35 -31.85 -7.16
N ILE A 143 32.41 -32.73 -8.18
CA ILE A 143 33.60 -32.89 -9.03
C ILE A 143 34.07 -31.58 -9.68
N HIS A 144 33.13 -30.73 -10.11
CA HIS A 144 33.44 -29.44 -10.73
C HIS A 144 34.02 -28.45 -9.73
N LEU A 145 33.57 -28.52 -8.47
CA LEU A 145 34.12 -27.74 -7.36
C LEU A 145 35.52 -28.24 -6.97
N LYS A 146 35.72 -29.56 -6.92
CA LYS A 146 37.01 -30.20 -6.63
C LYS A 146 38.10 -29.81 -7.62
N ASN A 147 37.75 -29.71 -8.89
CA ASN A 147 38.65 -29.27 -9.96
C ASN A 147 39.08 -27.79 -9.84
N ARG A 148 38.45 -27.02 -8.96
CA ARG A 148 38.71 -25.59 -8.72
C ARG A 148 39.29 -25.29 -7.33
N LEU A 149 39.72 -26.30 -6.57
CA LEU A 149 40.29 -26.16 -5.22
C LEU A 149 41.73 -25.61 -5.17
N GLY A 150 42.05 -24.58 -5.98
CA GLY A 150 43.37 -23.94 -6.03
C GLY A 150 43.78 -23.26 -4.72
N SER A 151 44.00 -21.94 -4.73
CA SER A 151 44.28 -21.19 -3.49
C SER A 151 43.01 -21.01 -2.67
N THR A 152 42.62 -22.06 -1.93
CA THR A 152 41.40 -22.11 -1.12
C THR A 152 41.71 -22.22 0.38
N ASP A 153 40.77 -21.78 1.21
CA ASP A 153 40.88 -21.88 2.65
C ASP A 153 40.77 -23.34 3.14
N PRO A 154 41.47 -23.72 4.22
CA PRO A 154 41.43 -25.09 4.75
C PRO A 154 40.01 -25.61 5.01
N TRP A 155 39.16 -24.81 5.65
CA TRP A 155 37.78 -25.23 5.97
C TRP A 155 36.93 -25.45 4.71
N TYR A 156 37.13 -24.63 3.67
CA TYR A 156 36.39 -24.74 2.41
C TYR A 156 36.86 -25.95 1.62
N LYS A 157 38.18 -26.17 1.58
CA LYS A 157 38.78 -27.36 0.99
C LYS A 157 38.26 -28.63 1.66
N ASP A 158 38.22 -28.67 2.99
CA ASP A 158 37.72 -29.82 3.75
C ASP A 158 36.21 -30.06 3.48
N LEU A 159 35.42 -28.99 3.41
CA LEU A 159 33.99 -29.07 3.05
C LEU A 159 33.79 -29.66 1.65
N ILE A 160 34.46 -29.13 0.62
CA ILE A 160 34.29 -29.62 -0.75
C ILE A 160 34.81 -31.05 -0.93
N LEU A 161 35.91 -31.41 -0.27
CA LEU A 161 36.45 -32.77 -0.29
C LEU A 161 35.57 -33.77 0.47
N SER A 162 34.69 -33.30 1.36
CA SER A 162 33.76 -34.18 2.11
C SER A 162 32.60 -34.71 1.28
N PHE A 163 32.26 -34.06 0.16
CA PHE A 163 31.18 -34.47 -0.73
C PHE A 163 31.62 -35.59 -1.67
N ASP A 164 30.69 -36.46 -2.08
CA ASP A 164 30.93 -37.43 -3.15
C ASP A 164 30.97 -36.72 -4.53
N ASP A 165 31.76 -37.21 -5.49
CA ASP A 165 31.94 -36.55 -6.82
C ASP A 165 30.62 -36.24 -7.55
N ASN A 166 29.62 -37.11 -7.38
CA ASN A 166 28.31 -37.01 -8.02
C ASN A 166 27.25 -36.27 -7.19
N GLU A 167 27.60 -35.80 -6.00
CA GLU A 167 26.70 -35.06 -5.10
C GLU A 167 26.39 -33.68 -5.66
N ASP A 168 25.13 -33.27 -5.60
CA ASP A 168 24.67 -31.94 -6.02
C ASP A 168 24.90 -30.95 -4.88
N VAL A 169 25.81 -30.00 -5.10
CA VAL A 169 26.17 -28.98 -4.12
C VAL A 169 25.52 -27.67 -4.53
N ASN A 170 24.69 -27.11 -3.63
CA ASN A 170 24.12 -25.78 -3.83
C ASN A 170 25.22 -24.71 -3.73
N ILE A 171 25.50 -24.00 -4.81
CA ILE A 171 26.48 -22.91 -4.92
C ILE A 171 25.83 -21.51 -4.87
N GLY A 172 24.52 -21.44 -4.66
CA GLY A 172 23.75 -20.21 -4.51
C GLY A 172 23.68 -19.67 -3.08
N PHE A 173 23.10 -18.48 -2.95
CA PHE A 173 23.00 -17.68 -1.73
C PHE A 173 22.15 -18.31 -0.62
N PHE A 174 21.32 -19.32 -0.89
CA PHE A 174 20.57 -20.03 0.16
C PHE A 174 21.31 -21.22 0.76
N ASN A 175 22.54 -21.50 0.31
CA ASN A 175 23.42 -22.38 1.03
C ASN A 175 24.12 -21.61 2.18
N PRO A 176 23.90 -21.94 3.47
CA PRO A 176 24.47 -21.20 4.59
C PRO A 176 26.01 -21.15 4.59
N ASN A 177 26.68 -22.20 4.09
CA ASN A 177 28.14 -22.25 4.02
C ASN A 177 28.68 -21.26 2.97
N PHE A 178 28.01 -21.17 1.82
CA PHE A 178 28.42 -20.29 0.72
C PHE A 178 27.96 -18.85 0.98
N SER A 179 26.75 -18.64 1.48
CA SER A 179 26.22 -17.33 1.86
C SER A 179 27.07 -16.63 2.93
N GLY A 180 27.40 -17.35 4.00
CA GLY A 180 28.28 -16.83 5.06
C GLY A 180 29.69 -16.53 4.55
N SER A 181 30.18 -17.30 3.56
CA SER A 181 31.45 -17.06 2.89
C SER A 181 31.43 -15.84 1.97
N LEU A 182 30.38 -15.66 1.16
CA LEU A 182 30.27 -14.56 0.21
C LEU A 182 30.17 -13.20 0.93
N PHE A 183 29.41 -13.14 2.02
CA PHE A 183 29.16 -11.90 2.72
C PHE A 183 30.31 -11.44 3.63
N ASN A 184 30.98 -12.36 4.31
CA ASN A 184 32.12 -12.02 5.19
C ASN A 184 33.40 -11.62 4.42
N TRP A 185 33.47 -11.94 3.13
CA TRP A 185 34.69 -11.82 2.34
C TRP A 185 34.68 -10.60 1.38
N GLY A 186 33.73 -9.69 1.57
CA GLY A 186 33.51 -8.52 0.74
C GLY A 186 34.24 -7.23 1.14
N PHE A 187 34.88 -7.15 2.31
CA PHE A 187 35.56 -5.91 2.73
C PHE A 187 37.05 -6.02 3.09
N ASN A 188 37.57 -7.21 3.46
CA ASN A 188 38.91 -7.31 4.08
C ASN A 188 39.94 -8.24 3.41
N LYS A 189 39.63 -8.96 2.33
CA LYS A 189 40.63 -9.81 1.64
C LYS A 189 40.54 -9.72 0.12
N MET A 190 41.35 -8.85 -0.47
CA MET A 190 41.60 -8.73 -1.92
C MET A 190 42.34 -9.96 -2.52
N GLY A 191 41.98 -11.23 -2.21
CA GLY A 191 42.92 -12.31 -2.58
C GLY A 191 42.47 -13.75 -2.80
N THR A 192 41.36 -14.27 -2.26
CA THR A 192 41.03 -15.70 -2.48
C THR A 192 39.51 -15.94 -2.52
N GLN A 193 38.90 -15.74 -3.69
CA GLN A 193 37.46 -15.90 -3.92
C GLN A 193 37.03 -17.37 -4.04
N ASN A 194 36.72 -18.07 -2.94
CA ASN A 194 36.33 -19.48 -2.99
C ASN A 194 34.85 -19.70 -3.38
N ALA A 195 33.92 -18.93 -2.79
CA ALA A 195 32.50 -19.06 -3.08
C ALA A 195 32.08 -18.37 -4.39
N MET A 196 32.67 -17.23 -4.73
CA MET A 196 32.43 -16.60 -6.05
C MET A 196 33.00 -17.45 -7.19
N ASP A 197 34.12 -18.15 -6.98
CA ASP A 197 34.64 -19.05 -8.00
C ASP A 197 33.78 -20.31 -8.20
N ALA A 198 33.17 -20.82 -7.12
CA ALA A 198 32.14 -21.84 -7.21
C ALA A 198 30.91 -21.35 -7.98
N HIS A 199 30.43 -20.14 -7.67
CA HIS A 199 29.27 -19.54 -8.33
C HIS A 199 29.50 -19.32 -9.84
N ARG A 200 30.73 -19.07 -10.30
CA ARG A 200 31.06 -18.98 -11.73
C ARG A 200 30.74 -20.25 -12.53
N LEU A 201 30.52 -21.40 -11.89
CA LEU A 201 30.07 -22.65 -12.54
C LEU A 201 28.59 -22.64 -12.91
N SER A 202 27.82 -21.63 -12.50
CA SER A 202 26.42 -21.47 -12.90
C SER A 202 26.26 -21.34 -14.42
N ASP A 203 25.11 -21.75 -14.93
CA ASP A 203 24.78 -21.74 -16.37
C ASP A 203 24.77 -20.33 -16.98
N HIS A 204 24.56 -19.29 -16.17
CA HIS A 204 24.60 -17.90 -16.63
C HIS A 204 26.02 -17.31 -16.62
N HIS A 205 27.02 -18.07 -16.17
CA HIS A 205 28.44 -17.71 -16.19
C HIS A 205 29.27 -18.58 -17.14
N LEU A 206 29.94 -19.62 -16.61
CA LEU A 206 30.77 -20.57 -17.36
C LEU A 206 30.04 -21.89 -17.64
N GLY A 207 28.99 -22.20 -16.89
CA GLY A 207 28.30 -23.48 -16.94
C GLY A 207 29.19 -24.68 -16.58
N THR A 208 28.61 -25.86 -16.73
CA THR A 208 29.30 -27.15 -16.65
C THR A 208 29.10 -27.94 -17.95
N PRO A 209 29.82 -29.04 -18.18
CA PRO A 209 29.58 -29.91 -19.33
C PRO A 209 28.13 -30.43 -19.41
N GLU A 210 27.48 -30.66 -18.27
CA GLU A 210 26.09 -31.12 -18.19
C GLU A 210 25.09 -29.98 -18.41
N ASN A 211 25.43 -28.78 -17.96
CA ASN A 211 24.61 -27.57 -18.10
C ASN A 211 25.46 -26.44 -18.73
N PRO A 212 25.60 -26.40 -20.06
CA PRO A 212 26.43 -25.41 -20.74
C PRO A 212 25.86 -23.99 -20.61
N PRO A 213 26.67 -22.94 -20.84
CA PRO A 213 26.23 -21.56 -20.73
C PRO A 213 24.95 -21.23 -21.50
N ASN A 214 23.99 -20.56 -20.84
CA ASN A 214 22.82 -20.01 -21.49
C ASN A 214 23.08 -18.55 -21.91
N LEU A 215 23.29 -18.33 -23.21
CA LEU A 215 23.62 -17.00 -23.75
C LEU A 215 22.50 -15.96 -23.57
N VAL A 216 21.22 -16.37 -23.55
CA VAL A 216 20.11 -15.43 -23.35
C VAL A 216 20.05 -15.00 -21.89
N GLU A 217 20.13 -15.96 -20.96
CA GLU A 217 20.16 -15.67 -19.51
C GLU A 217 21.40 -14.83 -19.15
N LYS A 218 22.56 -15.16 -19.72
CA LYS A 218 23.79 -14.39 -19.56
C LYS A 218 23.67 -12.96 -20.07
N ALA A 219 23.02 -12.74 -21.21
CA ALA A 219 22.78 -11.39 -21.75
C ALA A 219 21.79 -10.60 -20.88
N VAL A 220 20.70 -11.21 -20.41
CA VAL A 220 19.73 -10.58 -19.51
C VAL A 220 20.40 -10.21 -18.19
N ASN A 221 21.16 -11.15 -17.61
CA ASN A 221 21.93 -10.93 -16.38
C ASN A 221 22.96 -9.80 -16.55
N PHE A 222 23.65 -9.77 -17.70
CA PHE A 222 24.55 -8.66 -18.04
C PHE A 222 23.83 -7.33 -18.03
N VAL A 223 22.67 -7.21 -18.70
CA VAL A 223 21.93 -5.94 -18.76
C VAL A 223 21.50 -5.50 -17.37
N ILE A 224 20.89 -6.37 -16.57
CA ILE A 224 20.43 -6.01 -15.22
C ILE A 224 21.60 -5.50 -14.35
N HIS A 225 22.78 -6.14 -14.45
CA HIS A 225 23.95 -5.72 -13.67
C HIS A 225 24.61 -4.43 -14.15
N HIS A 226 24.43 -4.03 -15.41
CA HIS A 226 25.13 -2.87 -15.98
C HIS A 226 24.20 -1.69 -16.32
N LEU A 227 22.88 -1.94 -16.37
CA LEU A 227 21.77 -1.03 -16.72
C LEU A 227 20.48 -1.55 -16.08
N PRO A 228 20.07 -1.12 -14.87
CA PRO A 228 19.81 0.27 -14.52
C PRO A 228 20.22 0.56 -13.05
N ARG A 229 19.77 1.71 -12.55
CA ARG A 229 19.71 2.30 -11.20
C ARG A 229 19.75 1.43 -9.91
N GLU A 230 20.02 0.14 -9.96
CA GLU A 230 20.34 -0.68 -8.80
C GLU A 230 21.45 -0.01 -7.98
N HIS A 231 21.14 0.27 -6.71
CA HIS A 231 22.06 0.92 -5.80
C HIS A 231 22.63 -0.12 -4.85
N TYR A 232 23.92 -0.45 -5.05
CA TYR A 232 24.69 -1.38 -4.21
C TYR A 232 23.91 -2.65 -3.86
N GLY A 233 23.56 -3.43 -4.88
CA GLY A 233 23.09 -4.81 -4.72
C GLY A 233 24.25 -5.78 -4.48
N ILE A 234 24.13 -7.00 -5.01
CA ILE A 234 25.11 -8.10 -4.82
C ILE A 234 26.52 -7.70 -5.28
N ARG A 235 26.67 -6.70 -6.15
CA ARG A 235 27.96 -6.09 -6.47
C ARG A 235 27.93 -4.57 -6.30
N HIS A 236 29.05 -4.07 -5.79
CA HIS A 236 29.31 -2.68 -5.46
C HIS A 236 29.60 -1.81 -6.70
N GLU A 237 28.76 -1.89 -7.73
CA GLU A 237 28.94 -1.11 -8.96
C GLU A 237 28.08 0.17 -8.92
N PRO A 238 28.62 1.31 -9.42
CA PRO A 238 27.89 2.57 -9.43
C PRO A 238 26.76 2.57 -10.48
N ARG A 239 25.72 3.34 -10.18
CA ARG A 239 24.54 3.55 -11.04
C ARG A 239 24.91 3.88 -12.50
N GLY A 240 24.44 3.04 -13.42
CA GLY A 240 24.51 3.26 -14.87
C GLY A 240 23.32 4.06 -15.43
N ASP A 241 23.45 4.53 -16.68
CA ASP A 241 22.37 5.15 -17.46
C ASP A 241 22.04 4.28 -18.69
N TRP A 242 20.76 4.18 -19.03
CA TRP A 242 20.25 3.45 -20.19
C TRP A 242 20.94 3.85 -21.49
N ASP A 243 21.38 5.10 -21.59
CA ASP A 243 22.07 5.64 -22.77
C ASP A 243 23.52 5.13 -22.93
N ASN A 244 24.11 4.50 -21.91
CA ASN A 244 25.51 4.06 -21.91
C ASN A 244 25.73 2.58 -22.31
N LEU A 245 24.67 1.83 -22.68
CA LEU A 245 24.75 0.40 -22.98
C LEU A 245 25.86 0.05 -23.99
N GLU A 246 26.00 0.83 -25.06
CA GLU A 246 26.98 0.56 -26.11
C GLU A 246 28.43 0.73 -25.63
N GLU A 247 28.69 1.73 -24.77
CA GLU A 247 30.02 1.97 -24.21
C GLU A 247 30.44 0.84 -23.27
N VAL A 248 29.52 0.41 -22.40
CA VAL A 248 29.76 -0.72 -21.49
C VAL A 248 29.98 -2.00 -22.28
N MET A 249 29.13 -2.28 -23.29
CA MET A 249 29.27 -3.47 -24.13
C MET A 249 30.57 -3.49 -24.95
N ALA A 250 31.18 -2.33 -25.20
CA ALA A 250 32.43 -2.19 -25.94
C ALA A 250 33.67 -2.56 -25.11
N VAL A 251 33.56 -2.51 -23.78
CA VAL A 251 34.70 -2.74 -22.87
C VAL A 251 34.55 -3.99 -22.01
N ASP A 252 33.31 -4.45 -21.75
CA ASP A 252 33.07 -5.62 -20.89
C ASP A 252 33.58 -6.94 -21.52
N HIS A 253 34.20 -7.79 -20.69
CA HIS A 253 34.81 -9.03 -21.14
C HIS A 253 33.81 -10.06 -21.68
N SER A 254 32.55 -10.02 -21.25
CA SER A 254 31.52 -10.96 -21.71
C SER A 254 30.92 -10.54 -23.06
N THR A 255 30.83 -9.24 -23.33
CA THR A 255 30.11 -8.71 -24.49
C THR A 255 31.02 -8.16 -25.59
N LYS A 256 32.27 -7.79 -25.28
CA LYS A 256 33.16 -7.06 -26.21
C LYS A 256 33.37 -7.79 -27.55
N ASN A 257 33.49 -9.11 -27.50
CA ASN A 257 33.69 -9.97 -28.67
C ASN A 257 32.49 -10.90 -28.94
N ASN A 258 31.29 -10.58 -28.42
CA ASN A 258 30.11 -11.44 -28.58
C ASN A 258 28.91 -10.67 -29.19
N PRO A 259 28.88 -10.48 -30.51
CA PRO A 259 27.77 -9.88 -31.24
C PRO A 259 26.37 -10.46 -30.96
N ILE A 260 26.22 -11.77 -30.73
CA ILE A 260 24.93 -12.36 -30.28
C ILE A 260 24.51 -11.77 -28.94
N LEU A 261 25.40 -11.80 -27.95
CA LEU A 261 25.10 -11.34 -26.61
C LEU A 261 24.76 -9.85 -26.63
N ARG A 262 25.47 -9.04 -27.42
CA ARG A 262 25.13 -7.61 -27.63
C ARG A 262 23.73 -7.40 -28.20
N THR A 263 23.33 -8.23 -29.16
CA THR A 263 22.01 -8.10 -29.78
C THR A 263 20.90 -8.47 -28.80
N ILE A 264 21.08 -9.57 -28.05
CA ILE A 264 20.14 -9.97 -27.00
C ILE A 264 20.10 -8.92 -25.89
N ALA A 265 21.25 -8.36 -25.50
CA ALA A 265 21.34 -7.31 -24.46
C ALA A 265 20.53 -6.06 -24.85
N ARG A 266 20.59 -5.62 -26.11
CA ARG A 266 19.75 -4.50 -26.59
C ARG A 266 18.25 -4.79 -26.51
N ASP A 267 17.86 -6.02 -26.87
CA ASP A 267 16.45 -6.41 -26.80
C ASP A 267 15.97 -6.54 -25.34
N ALA A 268 16.80 -7.12 -24.47
CA ALA A 268 16.56 -7.21 -23.03
C ALA A 268 16.43 -5.82 -22.40
N ALA A 269 17.32 -4.87 -22.72
CA ALA A 269 17.27 -3.51 -22.20
C ALA A 269 15.95 -2.79 -22.54
N LYS A 270 15.48 -2.92 -23.78
CA LYS A 270 14.17 -2.38 -24.20
C LYS A 270 13.01 -3.03 -23.44
N MET A 271 13.06 -4.36 -23.28
CA MET A 271 12.01 -5.08 -22.55
C MET A 271 11.99 -4.72 -21.07
N ILE A 272 13.15 -4.61 -20.42
CA ILE A 272 13.25 -4.21 -19.00
C ILE A 272 12.56 -2.86 -18.81
N LYS A 273 12.87 -1.86 -19.64
CA LYS A 273 12.22 -0.54 -19.56
C LYS A 273 10.68 -0.63 -19.63
N LEU A 274 10.15 -1.40 -20.59
CA LEU A 274 8.70 -1.57 -20.73
C LEU A 274 8.07 -2.33 -19.55
N LEU A 275 8.76 -3.34 -19.01
CA LEU A 275 8.29 -4.12 -17.88
C LEU A 275 8.34 -3.33 -16.56
N GLU A 276 9.33 -2.45 -16.40
CA GLU A 276 9.41 -1.48 -15.30
C GLU A 276 8.25 -0.48 -15.37
N GLU A 277 7.91 0.03 -16.55
CA GLU A 277 6.78 0.96 -16.77
C GLU A 277 5.42 0.29 -16.50
N GLU A 278 5.27 -0.99 -16.83
CA GLU A 278 4.08 -1.79 -16.50
C GLU A 278 4.06 -2.33 -15.06
N GLY A 279 5.10 -2.05 -14.26
CA GLY A 279 5.20 -2.49 -12.88
C GLY A 279 5.28 -4.02 -12.72
N LYS A 280 5.79 -4.74 -13.72
CA LYS A 280 5.89 -6.21 -13.72
C LYS A 280 7.23 -6.72 -13.17
N ILE A 281 8.26 -5.89 -13.21
CA ILE A 281 9.56 -6.13 -12.59
C ILE A 281 9.91 -4.95 -11.67
N THR A 282 10.98 -5.07 -10.88
CA THR A 282 11.35 -4.08 -9.87
C THR A 282 11.60 -2.70 -10.50
N PRO A 283 10.89 -1.64 -10.06
CA PRO A 283 10.97 -0.34 -10.70
C PRO A 283 12.13 0.49 -10.12
N TRP A 284 13.36 0.15 -10.50
CA TRP A 284 14.58 0.81 -10.02
C TRP A 284 14.59 2.32 -10.28
N GLN A 285 13.76 2.79 -11.22
CA GLN A 285 13.53 4.21 -11.48
C GLN A 285 12.98 5.01 -10.32
N LEU A 286 12.31 4.36 -9.36
CA LEU A 286 11.68 5.05 -8.24
C LEU A 286 12.64 5.28 -7.06
N LEU A 287 13.81 4.63 -7.04
CA LEU A 287 14.82 4.78 -5.98
C LEU A 287 15.64 6.07 -6.14
N ASN A 288 15.70 6.88 -5.09
CA ASN A 288 16.58 8.04 -4.92
C ASN A 288 17.43 7.89 -3.63
N PRO A 289 18.70 7.47 -3.74
CA PRO A 289 19.57 7.26 -2.58
C PRO A 289 20.02 8.55 -1.90
N ASP A 290 19.95 9.69 -2.60
CA ASP A 290 20.34 11.01 -2.08
C ASP A 290 19.21 11.71 -1.29
N LEU A 291 18.05 11.06 -1.16
CA LEU A 291 16.91 11.58 -0.44
C LEU A 291 17.10 11.34 1.08
N GLU A 292 17.31 12.39 1.86
CA GLU A 292 17.67 12.29 3.30
C GLU A 292 16.46 12.03 4.24
N ASN A 293 15.23 12.21 3.77
CA ASN A 293 14.03 12.07 4.60
C ASN A 293 13.09 10.96 4.07
N PRO A 294 12.88 9.87 4.82
CA PRO A 294 11.94 8.83 4.43
C PRO A 294 10.51 9.37 4.45
N ARG A 295 9.72 9.12 3.39
CA ARG A 295 8.26 9.28 3.44
C ARG A 295 7.67 8.14 4.32
N PRO A 296 6.43 8.29 4.80
CA PRO A 296 5.86 7.36 5.76
C PRO A 296 5.55 5.98 5.16
N ARG A 297 5.73 4.94 5.98
CA ARG A 297 5.57 3.51 5.65
C ARG A 297 4.19 3.17 5.05
N ASN A 298 4.19 2.51 3.90
CA ASN A 298 3.04 1.78 3.36
C ASN A 298 3.41 0.31 3.16
N VAL A 299 3.10 -0.55 4.13
CA VAL A 299 3.10 -2.00 3.91
C VAL A 299 1.72 -2.36 3.37
N GLU A 300 1.63 -2.63 2.06
CA GLU A 300 0.41 -3.11 1.43
C GLU A 300 0.55 -4.61 1.14
N LEU A 301 -0.20 -5.43 1.86
CA LEU A 301 -0.53 -6.80 1.45
C LEU A 301 -1.86 -6.72 0.70
N LYS A 302 -1.85 -6.91 -0.62
CA LYS A 302 -3.08 -7.04 -1.40
C LYS A 302 -3.75 -8.37 -1.10
N LEU A 303 -4.95 -8.33 -0.51
CA LEU A 303 -5.82 -9.50 -0.34
C LEU A 303 -7.22 -9.26 -0.92
N GLN A 304 -7.74 -10.33 -1.54
CA GLN A 304 -8.98 -10.37 -2.31
C GLN A 304 -10.21 -10.21 -1.40
N GLY A 305 -10.84 -9.04 -1.43
CA GLY A 305 -12.21 -8.88 -0.96
C GLY A 305 -13.23 -9.39 -1.98
N SER A 306 -14.41 -9.83 -1.51
CA SER A 306 -15.52 -10.16 -2.40
C SER A 306 -15.90 -8.92 -3.21
N THR A 307 -15.74 -9.01 -4.53
CA THR A 307 -16.09 -7.93 -5.45
C THR A 307 -17.57 -8.03 -5.75
N THR A 308 -18.37 -7.11 -5.22
CA THR A 308 -19.76 -6.98 -5.66
C THR A 308 -19.80 -6.09 -6.88
N LEU A 309 -20.17 -6.69 -8.02
CA LEU A 309 -20.41 -5.99 -9.27
C LEU A 309 -21.87 -5.51 -9.29
N ARG A 310 -22.11 -4.21 -9.14
CA ARG A 310 -23.44 -3.62 -9.39
C ARG A 310 -23.47 -2.97 -10.75
N VAL A 311 -24.43 -3.35 -11.59
CA VAL A 311 -24.72 -2.61 -12.82
C VAL A 311 -25.25 -1.23 -12.42
N LYS A 312 -24.54 -0.19 -12.81
CA LYS A 312 -24.96 1.21 -12.61
C LYS A 312 -25.25 1.79 -13.99
N GLU A 313 -26.53 2.00 -14.28
CA GLU A 313 -26.95 2.78 -15.44
C GLU A 313 -26.82 4.26 -15.07
N ILE A 314 -25.91 4.97 -15.73
CA ILE A 314 -25.79 6.43 -15.63
C ILE A 314 -26.32 7.00 -16.93
N SER A 315 -27.40 7.78 -16.85
CA SER A 315 -27.93 8.49 -18.00
C SER A 315 -27.92 9.99 -17.77
N GLY A 316 -27.95 10.73 -18.86
CA GLY A 316 -27.88 12.18 -18.79
C GLY A 316 -28.21 12.85 -20.10
N THR A 317 -28.57 14.14 -20.01
CA THR A 317 -28.77 14.99 -21.17
C THR A 317 -27.96 16.28 -21.01
N VAL A 318 -27.27 16.66 -22.08
CA VAL A 318 -26.46 17.88 -22.16
C VAL A 318 -26.94 18.73 -23.33
N MET A 319 -27.13 20.01 -23.08
CA MET A 319 -27.51 21.01 -24.09
C MET A 319 -26.39 22.07 -24.21
N TYR A 320 -26.17 22.59 -25.40
CA TYR A 320 -25.27 23.71 -25.68
C TYR A 320 -26.09 24.92 -26.08
N ASN A 321 -25.82 26.05 -25.45
CA ASN A 321 -26.39 27.34 -25.80
C ASN A 321 -25.33 28.16 -26.58
N PRO A 322 -25.53 28.39 -27.89
CA PRO A 322 -24.60 29.14 -28.71
C PRO A 322 -24.59 30.65 -28.41
N GLU A 323 -25.65 31.23 -27.83
CA GLU A 323 -25.71 32.67 -27.53
C GLU A 323 -24.71 33.12 -26.46
N ASN A 324 -24.42 32.23 -25.51
CA ASN A 324 -23.51 32.50 -24.39
C ASN A 324 -22.32 31.53 -24.34
N ASN A 325 -22.17 30.69 -25.36
CA ASN A 325 -21.12 29.68 -25.50
C ASN A 325 -20.99 28.79 -24.24
N LYS A 326 -22.12 28.25 -23.76
CA LYS A 326 -22.14 27.41 -22.55
C LYS A 326 -22.87 26.10 -22.75
N TRP A 327 -22.29 25.06 -22.18
CA TRP A 327 -22.93 23.78 -21.96
C TRP A 327 -23.77 23.83 -20.68
N ILE A 328 -24.99 23.32 -20.78
CA ILE A 328 -26.01 23.32 -19.73
C ILE A 328 -26.42 21.87 -19.47
N LEU A 329 -26.40 21.51 -18.18
CA LEU A 329 -26.89 20.23 -17.68
C LEU A 329 -28.41 20.18 -17.80
N SER A 330 -28.95 19.17 -18.46
CA SER A 330 -30.39 19.06 -18.68
C SER A 330 -31.01 17.73 -18.20
N GLY A 331 -30.30 16.93 -17.40
CA GLY A 331 -30.88 15.80 -16.67
C GLY A 331 -29.86 14.72 -16.30
N GLY A 332 -30.11 13.89 -15.28
CA GLY A 332 -29.26 12.78 -14.84
C GLY A 332 -28.57 12.97 -13.46
N SER A 333 -28.13 11.87 -12.85
CA SER A 333 -27.42 11.86 -11.55
C SER A 333 -26.15 10.99 -11.59
N GLY A 334 -25.13 11.32 -10.79
CA GLY A 334 -23.87 10.57 -10.73
C GLY A 334 -22.72 11.12 -11.61
N TRP A 335 -22.89 12.30 -12.20
CA TRP A 335 -21.92 12.94 -13.08
C TRP A 335 -22.08 14.48 -13.06
N ASP A 336 -21.06 15.20 -13.52
CA ASP A 336 -20.97 16.66 -13.64
C ASP A 336 -20.34 17.08 -14.98
N LEU A 337 -20.50 18.34 -15.38
CA LEU A 337 -19.74 18.88 -16.52
C LEU A 337 -18.30 19.24 -16.11
N GLY A 338 -17.34 18.90 -16.96
CA GLY A 338 -15.97 19.35 -16.89
C GLY A 338 -15.81 20.78 -17.42
N THR A 339 -14.64 21.36 -17.18
CA THR A 339 -14.26 22.65 -17.79
C THR A 339 -14.20 22.51 -19.31
N VAL A 340 -14.85 23.44 -20.03
CA VAL A 340 -14.75 23.54 -21.49
C VAL A 340 -13.29 23.86 -21.82
N HIS A 341 -12.69 23.09 -22.73
CA HIS A 341 -11.32 23.33 -23.16
C HIS A 341 -11.29 24.60 -24.01
N ASN A 342 -10.41 25.56 -23.70
CA ASN A 342 -10.23 26.76 -24.52
C ASN A 342 -9.81 26.34 -25.94
N GLY A 343 -10.74 26.43 -26.90
CA GLY A 343 -10.46 26.22 -28.32
C GLY A 343 -11.60 25.62 -29.15
N ASP A 344 -12.53 24.85 -28.56
CA ASP A 344 -13.60 24.17 -29.31
C ASP A 344 -14.95 24.24 -28.58
N PRO A 345 -15.90 25.10 -29.01
CA PRO A 345 -17.20 25.27 -28.37
C PRO A 345 -18.11 24.03 -28.51
N LEU A 346 -17.86 23.16 -29.48
CA LEU A 346 -18.66 21.96 -29.75
C LEU A 346 -18.12 20.70 -29.07
N SER A 347 -17.20 20.86 -28.11
CA SER A 347 -16.67 19.79 -27.28
C SER A 347 -17.09 19.95 -25.82
N VAL A 348 -17.52 18.86 -25.18
CA VAL A 348 -17.87 18.84 -23.75
C VAL A 348 -17.32 17.63 -23.03
N ARG A 349 -16.74 17.84 -21.84
CA ARG A 349 -16.31 16.78 -20.94
C ARG A 349 -17.41 16.50 -19.92
N ILE A 350 -17.76 15.23 -19.77
CA ILE A 350 -18.62 14.69 -18.73
C ILE A 350 -17.74 13.99 -17.72
N ARG A 351 -17.80 14.39 -16.46
CA ARG A 351 -17.05 13.79 -15.34
C ARG A 351 -17.99 12.94 -14.51
N PHE A 352 -17.57 11.74 -14.14
CA PHE A 352 -18.31 10.98 -13.15
C PHE A 352 -18.04 11.56 -11.76
N ARG A 353 -19.07 11.59 -10.90
CA ARG A 353 -18.89 11.98 -9.49
C ARG A 353 -18.18 10.90 -8.68
N GLU A 354 -18.16 9.69 -9.22
CA GLU A 354 -17.52 8.50 -8.69
C GLU A 354 -17.02 7.69 -9.89
N SER A 355 -15.76 7.26 -9.89
CA SER A 355 -15.12 6.60 -11.03
C SER A 355 -15.75 5.24 -11.35
N LEU A 356 -15.65 4.80 -12.61
CA LEU A 356 -16.17 3.52 -13.14
C LEU A 356 -15.01 2.68 -13.69
N GLU A 357 -14.66 1.58 -13.03
CA GLU A 357 -13.38 0.90 -13.29
C GLU A 357 -13.34 -0.05 -14.51
N VAL A 358 -14.41 -0.73 -14.98
CA VAL A 358 -14.26 -1.62 -16.16
C VAL A 358 -15.56 -1.86 -16.95
N GLY A 359 -15.45 -1.90 -18.29
CA GLY A 359 -16.42 -2.57 -19.18
C GLY A 359 -17.70 -1.79 -19.46
N TYR A 360 -17.68 -0.46 -19.32
CA TYR A 360 -18.87 0.34 -19.57
C TYR A 360 -19.02 0.72 -21.06
N THR A 361 -20.26 0.72 -21.53
CA THR A 361 -20.60 1.20 -22.87
C THR A 361 -21.24 2.57 -22.77
N ILE A 362 -20.79 3.52 -23.60
CA ILE A 362 -21.37 4.85 -23.69
C ILE A 362 -22.14 4.92 -25.01
N LYS A 363 -23.45 5.14 -24.93
CA LYS A 363 -24.29 5.42 -26.09
C LYS A 363 -24.72 6.88 -26.04
N THR A 364 -24.33 7.66 -27.02
CA THR A 364 -24.80 9.04 -27.23
C THR A 364 -25.93 9.05 -28.26
N THR A 365 -26.90 9.94 -28.09
CA THR A 365 -27.99 10.16 -29.06
C THR A 365 -28.16 11.67 -29.27
N PRO A 366 -27.95 12.17 -30.50
CA PRO A 366 -28.17 13.58 -30.82
C PRO A 366 -29.60 14.03 -30.53
N ILE A 367 -29.76 15.30 -30.15
CA ILE A 367 -31.05 15.94 -29.95
C ILE A 367 -31.16 17.09 -30.95
N ASN A 368 -31.94 16.86 -32.02
CA ASN A 368 -32.19 17.87 -33.04
C ASN A 368 -33.39 18.73 -32.63
N THR A 369 -33.23 20.04 -32.69
CA THR A 369 -34.31 21.03 -32.53
C THR A 369 -34.72 21.59 -33.88
N SER A 370 -35.92 22.19 -33.98
CA SER A 370 -36.49 22.69 -35.24
C SER A 370 -35.51 23.57 -36.02
N GLY A 371 -34.97 23.05 -37.13
CA GLY A 371 -34.11 23.78 -38.07
C GLY A 371 -32.60 23.58 -37.92
N LEU A 372 -32.14 22.72 -37.00
CA LEU A 372 -30.71 22.37 -36.86
C LEU A 372 -30.53 20.86 -36.75
N THR A 373 -29.59 20.34 -37.53
CA THR A 373 -29.24 18.93 -37.60
C THR A 373 -27.86 18.71 -36.99
N ILE A 374 -27.77 17.85 -35.99
CA ILE A 374 -26.49 17.32 -35.51
C ILE A 374 -26.13 16.12 -36.38
N SER A 375 -25.01 16.20 -37.11
CA SER A 375 -24.51 15.11 -37.97
C SER A 375 -23.96 13.96 -37.14
N SER A 376 -23.26 14.25 -36.03
CA SER A 376 -22.81 13.21 -35.10
C SER A 376 -22.52 13.73 -33.69
N CYS A 377 -22.61 12.83 -32.70
CA CYS A 377 -22.16 13.05 -31.32
C CYS A 377 -21.14 11.96 -30.97
N GLN A 378 -19.86 12.22 -31.19
CA GLN A 378 -18.81 11.20 -31.06
C GLN A 378 -18.15 11.26 -29.68
N VAL A 379 -18.03 10.12 -29.02
CA VAL A 379 -17.20 9.99 -27.82
C VAL A 379 -15.75 9.94 -28.29
N VAL A 380 -15.01 11.02 -28.08
CA VAL A 380 -13.61 11.16 -28.54
C VAL A 380 -12.59 10.76 -27.47
N PHE A 381 -13.04 10.60 -26.23
CA PHE A 381 -12.23 10.17 -25.10
C PHE A 381 -13.14 9.56 -24.04
N ALA A 382 -12.72 8.46 -23.41
CA ALA A 382 -13.40 7.86 -22.27
C ALA A 382 -12.35 7.31 -21.28
N SER A 383 -12.64 7.49 -19.99
CA SER A 383 -11.80 7.09 -18.86
C SER A 383 -12.68 6.75 -17.67
N GLU A 384 -12.09 6.16 -16.63
CA GLU A 384 -12.79 5.83 -15.40
C GLU A 384 -13.41 7.05 -14.70
N ASP A 385 -12.91 8.25 -14.96
CA ASP A 385 -13.42 9.51 -14.37
C ASP A 385 -14.42 10.26 -15.25
N GLY A 386 -14.75 9.72 -16.43
CA GLY A 386 -15.66 10.37 -17.36
C GLY A 386 -15.27 10.23 -18.83
N PHE A 387 -15.95 10.98 -19.68
CA PHE A 387 -15.78 10.92 -21.13
C PHE A 387 -15.97 12.29 -21.79
N ARG A 388 -15.48 12.45 -23.01
CA ARG A 388 -15.62 13.66 -23.81
C ARG A 388 -16.44 13.36 -25.05
N VAL A 389 -17.39 14.24 -25.35
CA VAL A 389 -18.20 14.19 -26.56
C VAL A 389 -17.88 15.38 -27.44
N LEU A 390 -17.65 15.11 -28.71
CA LEU A 390 -17.56 16.10 -29.78
C LEU A 390 -18.87 16.07 -30.56
N ILE A 391 -19.48 17.23 -30.76
CA ILE A 391 -20.65 17.39 -31.63
C ILE A 391 -20.18 17.92 -32.99
N ASP A 392 -20.68 17.30 -34.05
CA ASP A 392 -20.55 17.81 -35.41
C ASP A 392 -21.92 18.26 -35.93
N THR A 393 -21.96 19.40 -36.60
CA THR A 393 -23.16 19.93 -37.23
C THR A 393 -22.80 20.70 -38.51
N PRO A 394 -23.48 20.43 -39.63
CA PRO A 394 -23.27 21.14 -40.89
C PRO A 394 -23.94 22.52 -40.93
N ASP A 395 -24.76 22.83 -39.92
CA ASP A 395 -25.58 24.03 -39.87
C ASP A 395 -24.91 25.11 -38.99
N ASP A 396 -24.94 26.36 -39.44
CA ASP A 396 -24.51 27.49 -38.62
C ASP A 396 -25.38 27.60 -37.36
N LEU A 397 -24.73 27.76 -36.20
CA LEU A 397 -25.35 27.81 -34.87
C LEU A 397 -26.09 29.15 -34.64
N PHE A 398 -27.17 29.40 -35.39
CA PHE A 398 -27.99 30.62 -35.32
C PHE A 398 -28.88 30.68 -34.05
N GLY A 399 -28.28 30.65 -32.86
CA GLY A 399 -28.97 30.89 -31.59
C GLY A 399 -29.81 29.72 -31.05
N ASN A 400 -30.06 28.66 -31.82
CA ASN A 400 -30.83 27.52 -31.32
C ASN A 400 -29.95 26.55 -30.51
N MET A 401 -30.52 26.03 -29.42
CA MET A 401 -29.82 25.05 -28.58
C MET A 401 -29.69 23.70 -29.29
N ILE A 402 -28.49 23.13 -29.26
CA ILE A 402 -28.22 21.76 -29.71
C ILE A 402 -27.84 20.90 -28.50
N GLY A 403 -27.89 19.58 -28.61
CA GLY A 403 -27.51 18.74 -27.48
C GLY A 403 -27.48 17.26 -27.80
N PHE A 404 -27.19 16.47 -26.77
CA PHE A 404 -27.25 15.02 -26.84
C PHE A 404 -27.68 14.44 -25.51
N SER A 405 -28.31 13.28 -25.59
CA SER A 405 -28.46 12.39 -24.44
C SER A 405 -27.39 11.32 -24.47
N PHE A 406 -27.08 10.76 -23.31
CA PHE A 406 -26.21 9.62 -23.20
C PHE A 406 -26.73 8.62 -22.18
N ILE A 407 -26.41 7.35 -22.40
CA ILE A 407 -26.63 6.24 -21.48
C ILE A 407 -25.30 5.52 -21.33
N ILE A 408 -24.92 5.26 -20.08
CA ILE A 408 -23.73 4.52 -19.70
C ILE A 408 -24.21 3.27 -18.98
N ASN A 409 -23.90 2.12 -19.56
CA ASN A 409 -24.10 0.84 -18.90
C ASN A 409 -22.74 0.34 -18.44
N GLY A 410 -22.47 0.49 -17.14
CA GLY A 410 -21.20 0.10 -16.54
C GLY A 410 -21.39 -0.80 -15.33
N ILE A 411 -20.35 -1.56 -15.01
CA ILE A 411 -20.29 -2.34 -13.79
C ILE A 411 -19.47 -1.56 -12.77
N LYS A 412 -20.10 -1.21 -11.65
CA LYS A 412 -19.40 -0.64 -10.51
C LYS A 412 -18.89 -1.77 -9.64
N LYS A 413 -17.57 -1.83 -9.49
CA LYS A 413 -16.88 -2.65 -8.50
C LYS A 413 -16.99 -1.96 -7.15
N TYR A 414 -17.62 -2.63 -6.19
CA TYR A 414 -17.48 -2.29 -4.78
C TYR A 414 -16.76 -3.45 -4.13
N VAL A 415 -15.69 -3.16 -3.40
CA VAL A 415 -15.23 -4.09 -2.37
C VAL A 415 -16.24 -3.94 -1.25
N VAL A 416 -17.09 -4.94 -1.02
CA VAL A 416 -17.85 -4.99 0.23
C VAL A 416 -17.09 -6.00 1.07
N PRO A 417 -16.43 -5.57 2.17
CA PRO A 417 -15.86 -6.50 3.11
C PRO A 417 -16.95 -7.45 3.57
N ASP A 418 -16.72 -8.75 3.42
CA ASP A 418 -17.56 -9.80 3.97
C ASP A 418 -16.68 -10.67 4.84
N ASP A 419 -16.71 -10.41 6.14
CA ASP A 419 -15.89 -11.12 7.12
C ASP A 419 -16.17 -12.63 7.10
N ARG A 420 -17.34 -13.07 6.60
CA ARG A 420 -17.68 -14.49 6.44
C ARG A 420 -16.88 -15.20 5.36
N THR A 421 -16.24 -14.44 4.47
CA THR A 421 -15.42 -14.97 3.38
C THR A 421 -13.93 -14.99 3.73
N ILE A 422 -13.55 -14.49 4.91
CA ILE A 422 -12.16 -14.44 5.37
C ILE A 422 -11.66 -15.87 5.62
N THR A 423 -10.49 -16.16 5.07
CA THR A 423 -9.86 -17.47 5.23
C THR A 423 -9.16 -17.60 6.58
N PRO A 424 -9.00 -18.82 7.13
CA PRO A 424 -8.25 -19.03 8.36
C PRO A 424 -6.83 -18.45 8.32
N ASN A 425 -6.17 -18.46 7.16
CA ASN A 425 -4.83 -17.88 7.01
C ASN A 425 -4.83 -16.36 7.22
N GLN A 426 -5.82 -15.65 6.69
CA GLN A 426 -5.95 -14.21 6.87
C GLN A 426 -6.24 -13.84 8.34
N LEU A 427 -7.03 -14.65 9.04
CA LEU A 427 -7.23 -14.47 10.50
C LEU A 427 -5.93 -14.69 11.27
N ILE A 428 -5.14 -15.71 10.91
CA ILE A 428 -3.83 -15.98 11.51
C ILE A 428 -2.86 -14.84 11.22
N GLU A 429 -2.88 -14.27 10.01
CA GLU A 429 -2.08 -13.10 9.64
C GLU A 429 -2.44 -11.88 10.50
N ASP A 430 -3.72 -11.57 10.65
CA ASP A 430 -4.17 -10.47 11.51
C ASP A 430 -3.70 -10.67 12.96
N ILE A 431 -3.90 -11.86 13.52
CA ILE A 431 -3.47 -12.18 14.89
C ILE A 431 -1.96 -12.03 15.05
N ASN A 432 -1.17 -12.56 14.12
CA ASN A 432 0.28 -12.46 14.16
C ASN A 432 0.76 -11.01 14.03
N ALA A 433 0.14 -10.23 13.15
CA ALA A 433 0.48 -8.83 12.94
C ALA A 433 0.14 -7.98 14.17
N ILE A 434 -1.02 -8.21 14.79
CA ILE A 434 -1.39 -7.60 16.08
C ILE A 434 -0.37 -7.99 17.15
N ASN A 435 -0.05 -9.28 17.29
CA ASN A 435 0.88 -9.75 18.30
C ASN A 435 2.28 -9.13 18.11
N ASN A 436 2.74 -9.00 16.86
CA ASN A 436 4.02 -8.36 16.56
C ASN A 436 4.01 -6.89 16.95
N VAL A 437 2.98 -6.13 16.55
CA VAL A 437 2.85 -4.71 16.92
C VAL A 437 2.80 -4.56 18.44
N LEU A 438 2.00 -5.37 19.13
CA LEU A 438 1.89 -5.27 20.58
C LEU A 438 3.16 -5.68 21.31
N THR A 439 3.89 -6.68 20.81
CA THR A 439 5.13 -7.13 21.46
C THR A 439 6.27 -6.12 21.30
N HIS A 440 6.35 -5.43 20.15
CA HIS A 440 7.50 -4.56 19.84
C HIS A 440 7.21 -3.08 20.05
N GLU A 441 5.99 -2.64 19.76
CA GLU A 441 5.60 -1.23 19.76
C GLU A 441 4.76 -0.86 21.00
N ALA A 442 4.21 -1.86 21.72
CA ALA A 442 3.34 -1.64 22.87
C ALA A 442 3.53 -2.69 23.98
N GLU A 443 4.77 -3.04 24.30
CA GLU A 443 5.13 -4.08 25.29
C GLU A 443 4.43 -3.86 26.65
N TYR A 444 4.26 -2.60 27.04
CA TYR A 444 3.66 -2.16 28.31
C TYR A 444 2.21 -1.67 28.15
N GLY A 445 1.54 -2.15 27.09
CA GLY A 445 0.17 -1.82 26.74
C GLY A 445 -0.01 -0.47 26.04
N VAL A 446 -1.26 -0.15 25.72
CA VAL A 446 -1.63 1.07 25.00
C VAL A 446 -2.65 1.90 25.77
N ILE A 447 -2.73 3.18 25.44
CA ILE A 447 -3.97 3.94 25.61
C ILE A 447 -4.66 4.02 24.25
N THR A 448 -5.96 3.77 24.19
CA THR A 448 -6.71 3.76 22.94
C THR A 448 -7.69 4.92 22.89
N VAL A 449 -7.69 5.66 21.77
CA VAL A 449 -8.67 6.71 21.51
C VAL A 449 -9.64 6.28 20.41
N MET A 450 -10.90 6.12 20.83
CA MET A 450 -12.04 5.76 20.00
C MET A 450 -12.84 7.02 19.68
N CYS A 451 -13.14 7.27 18.40
CA CYS A 451 -13.67 8.58 18.00
C CYS A 451 -14.22 8.65 16.56
N SER A 452 -14.80 9.81 16.21
CA SER A 452 -15.43 10.04 14.91
C SER A 452 -14.43 10.08 13.75
N ALA A 453 -14.73 9.33 12.68
CA ALA A 453 -14.09 9.48 11.37
C ALA A 453 -14.60 10.69 10.57
N SER A 454 -15.71 11.32 10.99
CA SER A 454 -16.38 12.39 10.23
C SER A 454 -16.12 13.80 10.76
N ILE A 455 -15.75 13.94 12.03
CA ILE A 455 -15.44 15.24 12.63
C ILE A 455 -13.97 15.51 12.35
N ASP A 456 -13.69 16.57 11.60
CA ASP A 456 -12.36 16.92 11.08
C ASP A 456 -12.04 18.38 11.43
N GLU A 457 -10.85 18.84 11.08
CA GLU A 457 -10.44 20.23 11.27
C GLU A 457 -11.41 21.21 10.60
N ARG A 458 -11.58 22.36 11.24
CA ARG A 458 -12.57 23.35 10.82
C ARG A 458 -12.35 23.83 9.39
N GLU A 459 -11.10 24.04 8.99
CA GLU A 459 -10.74 24.57 7.68
C GLU A 459 -11.24 23.69 6.53
N LYS A 460 -11.17 22.36 6.68
CA LYS A 460 -11.71 21.41 5.69
C LYS A 460 -13.22 21.54 5.54
N HIS A 461 -13.95 21.64 6.65
CA HIS A 461 -15.41 21.80 6.62
C HIS A 461 -15.83 23.17 6.06
N ASP A 462 -15.12 24.23 6.42
CA ASP A 462 -15.38 25.59 5.90
C ASP A 462 -15.12 25.65 4.38
N ALA A 463 -14.07 25.01 3.89
CA ALA A 463 -13.79 24.91 2.45
C ALA A 463 -14.90 24.13 1.71
N GLU A 464 -15.33 23.00 2.25
CA GLU A 464 -16.41 22.19 1.65
C GLU A 464 -17.75 22.92 1.71
N PHE A 465 -18.06 23.60 2.80
CA PHE A 465 -19.25 24.42 2.95
C PHE A 465 -19.33 25.49 1.86
N LYS A 466 -18.26 26.27 1.66
CA LYS A 466 -18.18 27.28 0.59
C LYS A 466 -18.40 26.67 -0.78
N ARG A 467 -17.80 25.50 -1.06
CA ARG A 467 -18.02 24.78 -2.33
C ARG A 467 -19.49 24.44 -2.54
N ARG A 468 -20.18 23.95 -1.51
CA ARG A 468 -21.60 23.59 -1.58
C ARG A 468 -22.54 24.78 -1.66
N GLU A 469 -22.20 25.91 -1.03
CA GLU A 469 -22.97 27.15 -1.19
C GLU A 469 -22.93 27.67 -2.63
N ILE A 470 -21.76 27.60 -3.28
CA ILE A 470 -21.62 27.97 -4.70
C ILE A 470 -22.44 27.02 -5.57
N GLU A 471 -22.33 25.70 -5.35
CA GLU A 471 -23.15 24.70 -6.05
C GLU A 471 -24.65 24.98 -5.88
N LEU A 472 -25.11 25.30 -4.67
CA LEU A 472 -26.51 25.58 -4.39
C LEU A 472 -27.01 26.83 -5.12
N LYS A 473 -26.22 27.91 -5.16
CA LYS A 473 -26.55 29.14 -5.88
C LYS A 473 -26.70 28.87 -7.38
N GLU A 474 -25.78 28.11 -7.95
CA GLU A 474 -25.81 27.74 -9.37
C GLU A 474 -27.01 26.85 -9.69
N LEU A 475 -27.30 25.83 -8.87
CA LEU A 475 -28.48 24.98 -9.06
C LEU A 475 -29.80 25.75 -8.95
N LYS A 476 -29.91 26.70 -8.01
CA LYS A 476 -31.10 27.55 -7.87
C LYS A 476 -31.29 28.49 -9.07
N LYS A 477 -30.19 29.02 -9.61
CA LYS A 477 -30.21 29.81 -10.85
C LYS A 477 -30.71 28.95 -12.03
N GLN A 478 -30.11 27.78 -12.23
CA GLN A 478 -30.52 26.84 -13.27
C GLN A 478 -32.00 26.44 -13.16
N LEU A 479 -32.49 26.23 -11.93
CA LEU A 479 -33.91 25.94 -11.68
C LEU A 479 -34.83 27.08 -12.14
N GLY A 480 -34.42 28.35 -11.95
CA GLY A 480 -35.19 29.53 -12.38
C GLY A 480 -35.22 29.73 -13.90
N GLU A 481 -34.17 29.30 -14.60
CA GLU A 481 -34.04 29.42 -16.06
C GLU A 481 -34.69 28.23 -16.81
N THR A 482 -34.84 27.08 -16.15
CA THR A 482 -35.34 25.83 -16.76
C THR A 482 -36.86 25.85 -16.94
N ARG A 483 -37.33 25.46 -18.14
CA ARG A 483 -38.77 25.35 -18.48
C ARG A 483 -39.29 23.91 -18.63
N ILE A 484 -38.42 22.90 -18.54
CA ILE A 484 -38.77 21.49 -18.76
C ILE A 484 -39.07 20.80 -17.42
N ASN A 485 -40.29 20.30 -17.26
CA ASN A 485 -40.81 19.77 -15.98
C ASN A 485 -39.99 18.62 -15.37
N ASN A 486 -39.50 17.69 -16.19
CA ASN A 486 -38.69 16.57 -15.69
C ASN A 486 -37.34 17.05 -15.11
N ILE A 487 -36.71 18.02 -15.79
CA ILE A 487 -35.45 18.64 -15.35
C ILE A 487 -35.67 19.43 -14.06
N ILE A 488 -36.78 20.17 -13.96
CA ILE A 488 -37.18 20.88 -12.75
C ILE A 488 -37.28 19.92 -11.55
N LYS A 489 -37.88 18.74 -11.75
CA LYS A 489 -38.01 17.72 -10.68
C LYS A 489 -36.64 17.22 -10.20
N GLU A 490 -35.72 16.97 -11.12
CA GLU A 490 -34.36 16.54 -10.78
C GLU A 490 -33.53 17.63 -10.11
N LEU A 491 -33.59 18.86 -10.63
CA LEU A 491 -32.91 20.02 -10.03
C LEU A 491 -33.42 20.26 -8.60
N LYS A 492 -34.73 20.20 -8.37
CA LYS A 492 -35.31 20.26 -7.01
C LYS A 492 -34.77 19.17 -6.09
N HIS A 493 -34.62 17.95 -6.60
CA HIS A 493 -34.03 16.85 -5.83
C HIS A 493 -32.55 17.12 -5.50
N LYS A 494 -31.74 17.54 -6.49
CA LYS A 494 -30.32 17.91 -6.29
C LYS A 494 -30.17 19.04 -5.28
N ILE A 495 -30.98 20.09 -5.40
CA ILE A 495 -31.02 21.21 -4.45
C ILE A 495 -31.26 20.70 -3.03
N ARG A 496 -32.29 19.86 -2.83
CA ARG A 496 -32.59 19.27 -1.51
C ARG A 496 -31.40 18.47 -0.95
N LEU A 497 -30.70 17.71 -1.78
CA LEU A 497 -29.51 16.96 -1.35
C LEU A 497 -28.37 17.90 -0.94
N VAL A 498 -28.11 18.96 -1.70
CA VAL A 498 -27.08 19.96 -1.39
C VAL A 498 -27.43 20.72 -0.12
N GLU A 499 -28.68 21.15 0.06
CA GLU A 499 -29.16 21.81 1.28
C GLU A 499 -29.01 20.91 2.52
N THR A 500 -29.30 19.61 2.37
CA THR A 500 -29.07 18.62 3.44
C THR A 500 -27.58 18.49 3.79
N ARG A 501 -26.69 18.52 2.79
CA ARG A 501 -25.23 18.48 3.01
C ARG A 501 -24.70 19.74 3.68
N ILE A 502 -25.18 20.92 3.26
CA ILE A 502 -24.85 22.20 3.89
C ILE A 502 -25.26 22.17 5.36
N THR A 503 -26.50 21.78 5.66
CA THR A 503 -26.98 21.64 7.05
C THR A 503 -26.12 20.68 7.87
N ARG A 504 -25.64 19.59 7.26
CA ARG A 504 -24.70 18.67 7.92
C ARG A 504 -23.33 19.32 8.15
N LEU A 505 -22.80 20.06 7.19
CA LEU A 505 -21.51 20.75 7.30
C LEU A 505 -21.52 21.82 8.38
N GLU A 506 -22.60 22.58 8.52
CA GLU A 506 -22.77 23.54 9.63
C GLU A 506 -22.61 22.85 11.00
N LYS A 507 -23.21 21.67 11.16
CA LYS A 507 -23.07 20.86 12.37
C LYS A 507 -21.64 20.34 12.56
N LEU A 508 -20.95 19.94 11.48
CA LEU A 508 -19.56 19.47 11.54
C LEU A 508 -18.59 20.60 11.87
N ILE A 509 -18.83 21.82 11.37
CA ILE A 509 -18.05 23.02 11.71
C ILE A 509 -18.16 23.28 13.21
N LEU A 510 -19.36 23.21 13.80
CA LEU A 510 -19.52 23.36 15.26
C LEU A 510 -18.81 22.23 16.04
N SER A 511 -18.86 21.00 15.52
CA SER A 511 -18.21 19.84 16.13
C SER A 511 -16.69 19.82 15.98
N SER A 512 -16.09 20.66 15.11
CA SER A 512 -14.64 20.73 14.91
C SER A 512 -13.85 21.04 16.19
N LYS A 513 -14.49 21.67 17.19
CA LYS A 513 -13.92 21.84 18.54
C LYS A 513 -13.42 20.53 19.17
N TYR A 514 -14.08 19.40 18.87
CA TYR A 514 -13.68 18.09 19.39
C TYR A 514 -12.44 17.54 18.69
N TRP A 515 -12.26 17.87 17.40
CA TRP A 515 -11.03 17.57 16.67
C TRP A 515 -9.84 18.33 17.28
N GLU A 516 -10.00 19.63 17.52
CA GLU A 516 -8.95 20.46 18.14
C GLU A 516 -8.60 19.97 19.55
N SER A 517 -9.61 19.62 20.35
CA SER A 517 -9.45 19.03 21.68
C SER A 517 -8.63 17.74 21.62
N ALA A 518 -8.94 16.82 20.70
CA ALA A 518 -8.22 15.57 20.58
C ALA A 518 -6.80 15.75 20.03
N ASN A 519 -6.57 16.75 19.16
CA ASN A 519 -5.22 17.13 18.74
C ASN A 519 -4.37 17.63 19.92
N ARG A 520 -4.94 18.46 20.80
CA ARG A 520 -4.27 18.91 22.03
C ARG A 520 -3.98 17.75 22.98
N PHE A 521 -4.92 16.83 23.16
CA PHE A 521 -4.68 15.59 23.91
C PHE A 521 -3.49 14.80 23.34
N GLY A 522 -3.49 14.58 22.02
CA GLY A 522 -2.39 13.92 21.31
C GLY A 522 -1.04 14.58 21.59
N LYS A 523 -0.97 15.92 21.55
CA LYS A 523 0.26 16.67 21.89
C LYS A 523 0.72 16.44 23.32
N MET A 524 -0.18 16.58 24.30
CA MET A 524 0.16 16.38 25.71
C MET A 524 0.66 14.97 25.99
N TRP A 525 -0.04 13.95 25.44
CA TRP A 525 0.40 12.58 25.60
C TRP A 525 1.71 12.32 24.86
N GLY A 526 1.89 12.88 23.66
CA GLY A 526 3.14 12.75 22.90
C GLY A 526 4.35 13.35 23.62
N GLU A 527 4.19 14.54 24.21
CA GLU A 527 5.21 15.17 25.06
C GLU A 527 5.50 14.30 26.29
N TYR A 528 4.46 13.80 26.98
CA TYR A 528 4.60 12.91 28.13
C TYR A 528 5.37 11.62 27.76
N SER A 529 4.99 11.01 26.65
CA SER A 529 5.57 9.79 26.08
C SER A 529 7.06 9.93 25.74
N THR A 530 7.49 11.07 25.20
CA THR A 530 8.87 11.28 24.75
C THR A 530 9.80 11.84 25.82
N THR A 531 9.26 12.44 26.89
CA THR A 531 10.06 13.08 27.94
C THR A 531 9.90 12.39 29.29
N SER A 532 8.69 12.45 29.85
CA SER A 532 8.43 12.21 31.26
C SER A 532 8.22 10.74 31.60
N GLN A 533 7.78 9.91 30.64
CA GLN A 533 7.61 8.46 30.86
C GLN A 533 8.92 7.76 31.25
N LYS A 534 10.07 8.26 30.79
CA LYS A 534 11.37 7.71 31.20
C LYS A 534 11.58 7.78 32.71
N GLU A 535 11.19 8.90 33.31
CA GLU A 535 11.27 9.12 34.76
C GLU A 535 10.08 8.50 35.50
N ASP A 536 8.87 8.69 34.99
CA ASP A 536 7.62 8.28 35.66
C ASP A 536 7.37 6.76 35.59
N LEU A 537 7.84 6.08 34.54
CA LEU A 537 7.57 4.66 34.26
C LEU A 537 8.87 3.81 34.15
N GLY A 538 10.01 4.37 34.54
CA GLY A 538 11.30 3.67 34.55
C GLY A 538 11.75 3.20 33.16
N GLY A 539 11.52 4.02 32.14
CA GLY A 539 11.85 3.73 30.74
C GLY A 539 10.81 2.91 29.98
N ARG A 540 9.66 2.56 30.60
CA ARG A 540 8.56 1.87 29.92
C ARG A 540 7.73 2.86 29.13
N TYR A 541 7.49 2.53 27.86
CA TYR A 541 6.77 3.38 26.94
C TYR A 541 5.34 2.87 26.71
N VAL A 542 4.35 3.77 26.78
CA VAL A 542 2.93 3.47 26.53
C VAL A 542 2.45 4.33 25.34
N PRO A 543 2.32 3.75 24.12
CA PRO A 543 1.86 4.47 22.93
C PRO A 543 0.36 4.81 22.96
N ILE A 544 -0.03 5.70 22.05
CA ILE A 544 -1.43 5.89 21.66
C ILE A 544 -1.79 4.89 20.58
N CYS A 545 -2.97 4.28 20.69
CA CYS A 545 -3.60 3.48 19.65
C CYS A 545 -4.90 4.15 19.19
N THR A 546 -5.20 4.07 17.90
CA THR A 546 -6.44 4.59 17.28
C THR A 546 -6.93 3.64 16.21
N GLY A 547 -8.15 3.85 15.70
CA GLY A 547 -8.68 3.09 14.57
C GLY A 547 -8.03 3.39 13.20
N GLY A 548 -6.98 4.22 13.13
CA GLY A 548 -6.19 4.50 11.91
C GLY A 548 -6.87 5.35 10.84
N GLY A 549 -8.12 5.77 11.03
CA GLY A 549 -8.91 6.52 10.05
C GLY A 549 -8.79 8.05 10.14
N PRO A 550 -9.57 8.79 9.32
CA PRO A 550 -9.57 10.25 9.29
C PRO A 550 -10.29 10.85 10.52
N GLY A 551 -10.47 12.17 10.53
CA GLY A 551 -11.22 12.86 11.56
C GLY A 551 -10.49 12.94 12.90
N ILE A 552 -11.16 12.60 13.99
CA ILE A 552 -10.59 12.74 15.34
C ILE A 552 -9.43 11.75 15.57
N MET A 553 -9.48 10.57 14.96
CA MET A 553 -8.38 9.58 15.02
C MET A 553 -7.09 10.20 14.48
N ALA A 554 -7.20 10.82 13.31
CA ALA A 554 -6.16 11.62 12.68
C ALA A 554 -5.71 12.80 13.55
N ALA A 555 -6.62 13.50 14.24
CA ALA A 555 -6.30 14.63 15.10
C ALA A 555 -5.33 14.25 16.24
N VAL A 556 -5.67 13.18 16.97
CA VAL A 556 -4.87 12.66 18.09
C VAL A 556 -3.51 12.21 17.59
N ALA A 557 -3.53 11.42 16.52
CA ALA A 557 -2.33 10.84 15.96
C ALA A 557 -1.38 11.94 15.44
N LYS A 558 -1.93 12.97 14.76
CA LYS A 558 -1.18 14.19 14.41
C LYS A 558 -0.57 14.85 15.63
N GLY A 559 -1.36 15.07 16.68
CA GLY A 559 -0.90 15.77 17.88
C GLY A 559 0.29 15.08 18.54
N ALA A 560 0.23 13.75 18.68
CA ALA A 560 1.32 12.98 19.26
C ALA A 560 2.55 12.91 18.35
N ARG A 561 2.35 12.78 17.03
CA ARG A 561 3.45 12.76 16.06
C ARG A 561 4.19 14.08 15.96
N ASP A 562 3.50 15.22 16.08
CA ASP A 562 4.14 16.55 16.13
C ASP A 562 5.18 16.62 17.27
N GLN A 563 5.10 15.72 18.26
CA GLN A 563 6.00 15.58 19.40
C GLN A 563 6.98 14.40 19.28
N ASN A 564 7.10 13.81 18.09
CA ASN A 564 7.90 12.60 17.82
C ASN A 564 7.48 11.35 18.60
N ALA A 565 6.25 11.33 19.15
CA ALA A 565 5.73 10.17 19.84
C ALA A 565 5.21 9.12 18.85
N GLN A 566 5.22 7.88 19.30
CA GLN A 566 4.68 6.75 18.57
C GLN A 566 3.16 6.64 18.72
N VAL A 567 2.50 6.41 17.59
CA VAL A 567 1.06 6.23 17.46
C VAL A 567 0.76 5.05 16.55
N ILE A 568 -0.01 4.11 17.08
CA ILE A 568 -0.49 2.91 16.40
C ILE A 568 -1.87 3.20 15.81
N GLY A 569 -2.05 2.95 14.51
CA GLY A 569 -3.35 2.96 13.84
C GLY A 569 -3.74 1.56 13.42
N ILE A 570 -4.82 1.00 13.96
CA ILE A 570 -5.37 -0.30 13.55
C ILE A 570 -6.63 -0.07 12.74
N ASP A 571 -6.53 -0.15 11.41
CA ASP A 571 -7.65 -0.02 10.49
C ASP A 571 -8.07 -1.36 9.88
N SER A 572 -9.13 -1.33 9.07
CA SER A 572 -9.62 -2.48 8.32
C SER A 572 -10.10 -2.03 6.94
N ILE A 573 -10.43 -2.99 6.08
CA ILE A 573 -10.95 -2.72 4.73
C ILE A 573 -12.40 -2.24 4.88
N PHE A 574 -12.73 -1.10 4.27
CA PHE A 574 -14.11 -0.62 4.21
C PHE A 574 -14.57 -0.47 2.76
N GLY A 575 -15.86 -0.73 2.49
CA GLY A 575 -16.39 -0.62 1.12
C GLY A 575 -16.52 0.79 0.55
N ASN A 576 -15.98 1.78 1.26
CA ASN A 576 -15.91 3.19 0.86
C ASN A 576 -14.47 3.72 0.98
N ASP A 577 -13.45 2.87 0.96
CA ASP A 577 -12.05 3.29 1.17
C ASP A 577 -11.63 4.37 0.15
N ASP A 578 -12.10 4.29 -1.10
CA ASP A 578 -11.88 5.33 -2.13
C ASP A 578 -12.40 6.71 -1.71
N ARG A 579 -13.55 6.77 -1.04
CA ARG A 579 -14.20 8.05 -0.67
C ARG A 579 -13.44 8.82 0.41
N HIS A 580 -12.64 8.13 1.19
CA HIS A 580 -11.85 8.72 2.28
C HIS A 580 -10.36 8.75 1.93
N ASN A 581 -10.00 8.47 0.67
CA ASN A 581 -8.63 8.25 0.21
C ASN A 581 -7.87 7.19 1.03
N LEU A 582 -8.59 6.27 1.68
CA LEU A 582 -8.01 5.16 2.46
C LEU A 582 -7.41 4.06 1.58
N ILE A 583 -7.34 4.27 0.25
CA ILE A 583 -6.66 3.40 -0.73
C ILE A 583 -5.34 4.01 -1.22
N ASN A 584 -5.21 5.34 -1.23
CA ASN A 584 -4.08 6.01 -1.90
C ASN A 584 -3.36 7.06 -1.03
N ASP A 585 -3.90 7.41 0.14
CA ASP A 585 -3.39 8.46 1.04
C ASP A 585 -3.10 7.89 2.43
N PHE A 586 -2.19 6.92 2.45
CA PHE A 586 -1.93 6.06 3.61
C PHE A 586 -1.05 6.69 4.69
N SER A 587 -0.81 7.99 4.62
CA SER A 587 0.27 8.59 5.38
C SER A 587 -0.04 10.03 5.76
N ILE A 588 -0.70 10.26 6.90
CA ILE A 588 -0.52 11.57 7.50
C ILE A 588 -0.42 11.55 9.03
N HIS A 589 -1.04 10.60 9.74
CA HIS A 589 -1.22 10.81 11.18
C HIS A 589 -0.74 9.70 12.14
N SER A 590 -0.64 8.42 11.76
CA SER A 590 0.02 7.39 12.60
C SER A 590 1.39 7.00 12.03
N ASN A 591 2.35 6.60 12.88
CA ASN A 591 3.68 6.14 12.43
C ASN A 591 3.87 4.62 12.53
N VAL A 592 2.96 3.92 13.20
CA VAL A 592 2.76 2.47 13.10
C VAL A 592 1.34 2.24 12.61
N ARG A 593 1.16 1.44 11.56
CA ARG A 593 -0.15 1.13 11.00
C ARG A 593 -0.30 -0.37 10.79
N LEU A 594 -1.47 -0.87 11.16
CA LEU A 594 -1.88 -2.23 10.96
C LEU A 594 -3.24 -2.21 10.26
N ARG A 595 -3.35 -2.93 9.15
CA ARG A 595 -4.62 -3.11 8.44
C ARG A 595 -5.08 -4.55 8.63
N CYS A 596 -6.17 -4.74 9.35
CA CYS A 596 -6.78 -6.05 9.59
C CYS A 596 -7.71 -6.43 8.45
N ASN A 597 -7.68 -7.70 8.08
CA ASN A 597 -8.66 -8.30 7.17
C ASN A 597 -10.02 -8.42 7.85
N ASP A 598 -10.03 -8.86 9.11
CA ASP A 598 -11.24 -9.12 9.89
C ASP A 598 -11.58 -7.97 10.84
N PHE A 599 -12.82 -7.51 10.74
CA PHE A 599 -13.29 -6.37 11.52
C PHE A 599 -13.35 -6.67 13.02
N ALA A 600 -13.73 -7.89 13.42
CA ALA A 600 -13.85 -8.27 14.82
C ALA A 600 -12.47 -8.44 15.49
N ILE A 601 -11.47 -8.96 14.76
CA ILE A 601 -10.09 -9.03 15.23
C ILE A 601 -9.53 -7.61 15.46
N ARG A 602 -9.79 -6.67 14.55
CA ARG A 602 -9.44 -5.25 14.75
C ARG A 602 -10.07 -4.68 16.02
N GLU A 603 -11.36 -4.88 16.22
CA GLU A 603 -12.07 -4.36 17.41
C GLU A 603 -11.51 -4.97 18.69
N ALA A 604 -11.28 -6.28 18.69
CA ALA A 604 -10.64 -6.97 19.81
C ALA A 604 -9.24 -6.40 20.11
N ALA A 605 -8.44 -6.07 19.09
CA ALA A 605 -7.12 -5.49 19.29
C ALA A 605 -7.17 -4.11 19.94
N LEU A 606 -8.08 -3.25 19.50
CA LEU A 606 -8.22 -1.90 20.04
C LEU A 606 -8.72 -1.90 21.50
N ILE A 607 -9.60 -2.85 21.86
CA ILE A 607 -10.19 -2.88 23.21
C ILE A 607 -9.35 -3.69 24.19
N ASN A 608 -8.99 -4.93 23.83
CA ASN A 608 -8.49 -5.91 24.80
C ASN A 608 -7.07 -5.62 25.32
N TYR A 609 -6.28 -4.85 24.57
CA TYR A 609 -4.89 -4.53 24.92
C TYR A 609 -4.73 -3.12 25.53
N SER A 610 -5.85 -2.45 25.79
CA SER A 610 -5.86 -1.08 26.31
C SER A 610 -5.89 -1.04 27.84
N HIS A 611 -4.98 -0.26 28.41
CA HIS A 611 -5.05 0.13 29.83
C HIS A 611 -6.03 1.28 30.05
N VAL A 612 -6.14 2.18 29.07
CA VAL A 612 -7.12 3.26 29.10
C VAL A 612 -7.80 3.34 27.75
N ILE A 613 -9.13 3.39 27.75
CA ILE A 613 -9.94 3.58 26.55
C ILE A 613 -10.66 4.92 26.68
N LEU A 614 -10.35 5.84 25.77
CA LEU A 614 -10.94 7.17 25.73
C LEU A 614 -11.92 7.27 24.56
N PHE A 615 -13.16 7.63 24.88
CA PHE A 615 -14.21 7.85 23.90
C PHE A 615 -14.40 9.35 23.66
N TRP A 616 -13.85 9.85 22.56
CA TRP A 616 -14.18 11.18 22.05
C TRP A 616 -15.51 11.14 21.29
N PRO A 617 -16.19 12.30 21.13
CA PRO A 617 -17.43 12.40 20.37
C PRO A 617 -17.38 11.71 18.99
N GLY A 618 -18.41 10.90 18.71
CA GLY A 618 -18.34 9.83 17.71
C GLY A 618 -19.66 9.50 17.01
N GLY A 619 -19.57 8.71 15.93
CA GLY A 619 -20.76 8.18 15.24
C GLY A 619 -21.14 6.79 15.73
N TYR A 620 -21.87 6.02 14.90
CA TYR A 620 -22.26 4.65 15.25
C TYR A 620 -21.08 3.73 15.58
N GLY A 621 -19.95 3.84 14.86
CA GLY A 621 -18.77 3.04 15.16
C GLY A 621 -18.24 3.29 16.58
N THR A 622 -18.09 4.56 16.96
CA THR A 622 -17.63 4.92 18.32
C THR A 622 -18.65 4.51 19.39
N SER A 623 -19.95 4.66 19.12
CA SER A 623 -20.99 4.20 20.04
C SER A 623 -21.01 2.68 20.19
N TRP A 624 -20.73 1.95 19.12
CA TRP A 624 -20.57 0.49 19.13
C TRP A 624 -19.40 0.08 20.02
N GLU A 625 -18.21 0.64 19.78
CA GLU A 625 -17.00 0.38 20.59
C GLU A 625 -17.24 0.72 22.08
N ALA A 626 -17.97 1.80 22.37
CA ALA A 626 -18.35 2.18 23.74
C ALA A 626 -19.26 1.13 24.40
N MET A 627 -20.33 0.72 23.73
CA MET A 627 -21.26 -0.28 24.26
C MET A 627 -20.61 -1.66 24.41
N GLU A 628 -19.75 -2.06 23.48
CA GLU A 628 -18.98 -3.29 23.58
C GLU A 628 -18.04 -3.26 24.78
N THR A 629 -17.31 -2.15 24.96
CA THR A 629 -16.38 -1.97 26.09
C THR A 629 -17.12 -2.04 27.43
N LEU A 630 -18.24 -1.31 27.57
CA LEU A 630 -19.07 -1.37 28.78
C LEU A 630 -19.58 -2.79 29.03
N SER A 631 -20.04 -3.49 28.00
CA SER A 631 -20.50 -4.88 28.12
C SER A 631 -19.38 -5.84 28.53
N LYS A 632 -18.16 -5.67 28.00
CA LYS A 632 -16.98 -6.47 28.38
C LYS A 632 -16.54 -6.24 29.83
N LEU A 633 -16.62 -5.01 30.31
CA LEU A 633 -16.35 -4.69 31.72
C LEU A 633 -17.45 -5.21 32.65
N GLN A 634 -18.72 -5.11 32.23
CA GLN A 634 -19.86 -5.68 32.94
C GLN A 634 -19.69 -7.20 33.14
N THR A 635 -19.25 -7.89 32.10
CA THR A 635 -19.09 -9.35 32.07
C THR A 635 -17.71 -9.85 32.55
N ASN A 636 -16.81 -8.94 32.95
CA ASN A 636 -15.42 -9.23 33.33
C ASN A 636 -14.57 -9.91 32.24
N HIS A 637 -14.96 -9.80 30.97
CA HIS A 637 -14.12 -10.17 29.83
C HIS A 637 -12.98 -9.16 29.61
N LEU A 638 -13.16 -7.93 30.08
CA LEU A 638 -12.10 -6.94 30.24
C LEU A 638 -11.88 -6.72 31.75
N ARG A 639 -10.64 -6.83 32.21
CA ARG A 639 -10.29 -6.77 33.64
C ARG A 639 -10.40 -5.34 34.16
N ARG A 640 -11.40 -5.07 35.01
CA ARG A 640 -11.68 -3.73 35.57
C ARG A 640 -10.50 -3.15 36.34
N GLU A 641 -9.72 -4.01 36.98
CA GLU A 641 -8.54 -3.62 37.75
C GLU A 641 -7.33 -3.23 36.88
N ARG A 642 -7.40 -3.47 35.56
CA ARG A 642 -6.34 -3.14 34.60
C ARG A 642 -6.77 -2.21 33.48
N THR A 643 -8.06 -1.89 33.35
CA THR A 643 -8.58 -1.02 32.31
C THR A 643 -9.51 0.07 32.85
N LYS A 644 -9.22 1.33 32.50
CA LYS A 644 -10.12 2.48 32.76
C LYS A 644 -10.75 3.00 31.48
N VAL A 645 -11.98 3.49 31.60
CA VAL A 645 -12.75 4.05 30.49
C VAL A 645 -13.13 5.48 30.79
N PHE A 646 -12.82 6.38 29.85
CA PHE A 646 -13.17 7.79 29.94
C PHE A 646 -14.01 8.23 28.75
N PHE A 647 -15.12 8.91 29.01
CA PHE A 647 -15.93 9.57 27.98
C PHE A 647 -15.63 11.07 28.02
N VAL A 648 -14.97 11.56 26.98
CA VAL A 648 -14.50 12.96 26.90
C VAL A 648 -15.60 13.84 26.32
N HIS A 649 -15.79 15.04 26.89
CA HIS A 649 -16.87 15.99 26.56
C HIS A 649 -18.26 15.46 26.99
N PRO A 650 -18.62 15.59 28.28
CA PRO A 650 -19.82 14.98 28.85
C PRO A 650 -21.12 15.40 28.17
N GLU A 651 -21.16 16.60 27.60
CA GLU A 651 -22.34 17.11 26.89
C GLU A 651 -22.72 16.27 25.68
N PHE A 652 -21.74 15.61 25.05
CA PHE A 652 -21.98 14.73 23.92
C PHE A 652 -22.55 13.38 24.36
N TRP A 653 -22.08 12.86 25.50
CA TRP A 653 -22.39 11.52 25.99
C TRP A 653 -23.61 11.45 26.91
N MET A 654 -24.17 12.59 27.33
CA MET A 654 -25.36 12.63 28.17
C MET A 654 -26.54 11.79 27.63
N PRO A 655 -26.85 11.77 26.32
CA PRO A 655 -27.90 10.89 25.80
C PRO A 655 -27.62 9.40 26.00
N LEU A 656 -26.35 8.98 25.96
CA LEU A 656 -25.96 7.59 26.24
C LEU A 656 -26.15 7.26 27.72
N TYR A 657 -25.79 8.19 28.61
CA TYR A 657 -26.02 8.04 30.05
C TYR A 657 -27.51 7.93 30.37
N GLU A 658 -28.36 8.79 29.79
CA GLU A 658 -29.82 8.71 29.98
C GLU A 658 -30.40 7.39 29.44
N TYR A 659 -29.82 6.86 28.36
CA TYR A 659 -30.19 5.53 27.87
C TYR A 659 -29.77 4.42 28.85
N ALA A 660 -28.56 4.46 29.40
CA ALA A 660 -28.11 3.52 30.42
C ALA A 660 -29.01 3.59 31.68
N LYS A 661 -29.37 4.79 32.13
CA LYS A 661 -30.33 5.00 33.22
C LYS A 661 -31.71 4.42 32.90
N HIS A 662 -32.16 4.53 31.64
CA HIS A 662 -33.38 3.87 31.22
C HIS A 662 -33.27 2.34 31.34
N LEU A 663 -32.16 1.74 30.91
CA LEU A 663 -31.88 0.29 31.05
C LEU A 663 -31.91 -0.14 32.52
N GLU A 664 -31.32 0.66 33.42
CA GLU A 664 -31.36 0.43 34.86
C GLU A 664 -32.81 0.49 35.38
N ASN A 665 -33.57 1.53 35.01
CA ASN A 665 -34.95 1.71 35.46
C ASN A 665 -35.87 0.56 35.04
N VAL A 666 -35.62 -0.07 33.89
CA VAL A 666 -36.38 -1.24 33.43
C VAL A 666 -35.80 -2.57 33.92
N GLY A 667 -34.67 -2.54 34.62
CA GLY A 667 -34.03 -3.70 35.24
C GLY A 667 -33.21 -4.58 34.29
N THR A 668 -32.75 -4.06 33.16
CA THR A 668 -31.91 -4.82 32.21
C THR A 668 -30.40 -4.70 32.47
N ILE A 669 -29.98 -3.72 33.27
CA ILE A 669 -28.63 -3.60 33.84
C ILE A 669 -28.75 -3.36 35.36
N ASN A 670 -27.70 -3.68 36.12
CA ASN A 670 -27.71 -3.43 37.56
C ASN A 670 -27.36 -1.95 37.87
N GLY A 671 -27.93 -1.42 38.94
CA GLY A 671 -27.69 -0.03 39.37
C GLY A 671 -26.42 0.19 40.17
N PHE A 672 -25.57 -0.83 40.35
CA PHE A 672 -24.39 -0.75 41.23
C PHE A 672 -23.10 -0.75 40.42
N THR A 673 -22.92 -1.77 39.58
CA THR A 673 -21.69 -2.07 38.83
C THR A 673 -21.71 -1.72 37.34
N ASP A 674 -22.85 -1.28 36.79
CA ASP A 674 -23.02 -1.07 35.33
C ASP A 674 -23.17 0.42 34.94
N ARG A 675 -22.74 1.32 35.83
CA ARG A 675 -22.93 2.77 35.69
C ARG A 675 -21.71 3.47 35.11
N ILE A 676 -21.97 4.68 34.60
CA ILE A 676 -20.94 5.65 34.22
C ILE A 676 -20.92 6.75 35.26
N LYS A 677 -19.75 7.03 35.85
CA LYS A 677 -19.56 8.09 36.84
C LYS A 677 -19.68 9.46 36.18
N VAL A 678 -20.50 10.33 36.77
CA VAL A 678 -20.72 11.70 36.30
C VAL A 678 -20.06 12.69 37.27
N PRO A 679 -19.11 13.53 36.81
CA PRO A 679 -18.46 14.53 37.64
C PRO A 679 -19.46 15.43 38.38
N GLY A 680 -19.25 15.62 39.67
CA GLY A 680 -20.07 16.48 40.52
C GLY A 680 -21.37 15.83 41.03
N ILE A 681 -21.65 14.58 40.66
CA ILE A 681 -22.73 13.78 41.27
C ILE A 681 -22.11 12.84 42.31
N ASN A 682 -22.54 12.97 43.56
CA ASN A 682 -22.17 12.02 44.63
C ASN A 682 -23.35 11.09 44.92
N ASP A 683 -23.22 9.82 44.55
CA ASP A 683 -24.17 8.75 44.83
C ASP A 683 -23.74 7.85 46.03
N ASN A 684 -22.61 8.19 46.68
CA ASN A 684 -21.96 7.47 47.78
C ASN A 684 -21.40 6.07 47.45
N ASP A 685 -21.21 5.76 46.17
CA ASP A 685 -20.60 4.50 45.75
C ASP A 685 -19.08 4.63 45.55
N ASP A 686 -18.38 3.51 45.69
CA ASP A 686 -16.93 3.44 45.41
C ASP A 686 -16.66 3.53 43.91
N ASP A 687 -15.55 4.18 43.54
CA ASP A 687 -15.11 4.39 42.16
C ASP A 687 -14.84 3.08 41.41
N GLU A 688 -14.59 2.00 42.15
CA GLU A 688 -14.40 0.65 41.62
C GLU A 688 -15.68 0.03 41.03
N TYR A 689 -16.86 0.55 41.40
CA TYR A 689 -18.13 0.03 40.89
C TYR A 689 -18.52 0.59 39.51
N TYR A 690 -17.94 1.70 39.06
CA TYR A 690 -18.27 2.23 37.74
C TYR A 690 -17.51 1.53 36.61
N LEU A 691 -18.19 1.35 35.48
CA LEU A 691 -17.59 0.84 34.25
C LEU A 691 -16.77 1.91 33.52
N GLY A 692 -17.07 3.18 33.74
CA GLY A 692 -16.36 4.29 33.13
C GLY A 692 -16.72 5.62 33.78
N GLU A 693 -16.05 6.68 33.37
CA GLU A 693 -16.22 8.02 33.93
C GLU A 693 -16.29 9.08 32.84
N PHE A 694 -17.12 10.09 33.04
CA PHE A 694 -17.14 11.29 32.20
C PHE A 694 -15.98 12.23 32.58
N VAL A 695 -15.25 12.74 31.59
CA VAL A 695 -14.18 13.72 31.80
C VAL A 695 -14.46 14.96 30.97
N LYS A 696 -14.27 16.13 31.57
CA LYS A 696 -14.76 17.41 31.06
C LYS A 696 -14.13 17.78 29.72
N ASP A 697 -12.81 17.66 29.63
CA ASP A 697 -12.02 18.10 28.47
C ASP A 697 -10.72 17.30 28.34
N GLU A 698 -9.92 17.63 27.32
CA GLU A 698 -8.66 16.95 27.02
C GLU A 698 -7.62 17.00 28.16
N ASN A 699 -7.63 18.04 29.00
CA ASN A 699 -6.64 18.19 30.07
C ASN A 699 -6.97 17.25 31.22
N GLU A 700 -8.25 17.20 31.61
CA GLU A 700 -8.70 16.24 32.62
C GLU A 700 -8.50 14.80 32.12
N ALA A 701 -8.82 14.52 30.86
CA ALA A 701 -8.57 13.23 30.24
C ALA A 701 -7.09 12.84 30.30
N PHE A 702 -6.17 13.77 29.97
CA PHE A 702 -4.74 13.56 30.05
C PHE A 702 -4.26 13.26 31.47
N GLU A 703 -4.59 14.12 32.45
CA GLU A 703 -4.11 13.95 33.83
C GLU A 703 -4.61 12.65 34.46
N LYS A 704 -5.90 12.31 34.29
CA LYS A 704 -6.44 11.05 34.80
C LYS A 704 -5.83 9.82 34.14
N THR A 705 -5.62 9.87 32.83
CA THR A 705 -4.94 8.80 32.08
C THR A 705 -3.51 8.62 32.58
N ARG A 706 -2.76 9.72 32.71
CA ARG A 706 -1.40 9.72 33.21
C ARG A 706 -1.31 9.17 34.62
N GLU A 707 -2.17 9.63 35.53
CA GLU A 707 -2.20 9.17 36.92
C GLU A 707 -2.49 7.67 36.99
N TYR A 708 -3.49 7.19 36.24
CA TYR A 708 -3.85 5.77 36.24
C TYR A 708 -2.71 4.88 35.71
N ILE A 709 -2.04 5.28 34.63
CA ILE A 709 -0.87 4.55 34.12
C ILE A 709 0.26 4.50 35.16
N ARG A 710 0.51 5.59 35.89
CA ARG A 710 1.50 5.61 36.99
C ARG A 710 1.08 4.70 38.15
N GLN A 711 -0.22 4.61 38.45
CA GLN A 711 -0.73 3.69 39.46
C GLN A 711 -0.57 2.21 39.04
N LEU A 712 -0.82 1.87 37.77
CA LEU A 712 -0.54 0.53 37.25
C LEU A 712 0.95 0.21 37.34
N TYR A 713 1.81 1.17 37.00
CA TYR A 713 3.25 1.01 37.11
C TYR A 713 3.70 0.74 38.56
N SER A 714 3.23 1.55 39.53
CA SER A 714 3.62 1.39 40.94
C SER A 714 3.14 0.07 41.55
N LYS A 715 2.05 -0.51 41.01
CA LYS A 715 1.53 -1.84 41.39
C LYS A 715 2.16 -3.00 40.62
N ASN A 716 3.12 -2.76 39.71
CA ASN A 716 3.66 -3.76 38.78
C ASN A 716 2.58 -4.44 37.90
N GLN A 717 1.57 -3.67 37.49
CA GLN A 717 0.42 -4.12 36.70
C GLN A 717 0.39 -3.52 35.29
N LEU A 718 1.45 -2.79 34.90
CA LEU A 718 1.56 -2.17 33.58
C LEU A 718 1.88 -3.19 32.45
N GLU A 719 2.46 -4.34 32.77
CA GLU A 719 2.69 -5.38 31.76
C GLU A 719 1.38 -6.11 31.41
N LEU A 720 1.11 -6.26 30.11
CA LEU A 720 0.01 -7.06 29.56
C LEU A 720 0.28 -8.57 29.71
N LYS A 721 0.36 -9.08 30.94
CA LYS A 721 0.45 -10.53 31.23
C LYS A 721 -0.91 -11.20 31.37
#